data_AF-A0AA38RVY0-F1
#
_entry.id   AF-A0AA38RVY0-F1
#
_cell.length_a   1.000
_cell.length_b   1.000
_cell.length_c   1.000
_cell.angle_alpha   90.00
_cell.angle_beta   90.00
_cell.angle_gamma   90.00
#
_symmetry.space_group_name_H-M   'P 1'
#
loop_
_entity.id
_entity.type
_entity.pdbx_description
1 polymer ?
#
loop_
_entity_poly.entity_id
_entity_poly.type
_entity_poly.pdbx_seq_one_letter_code
_entity_poly.pdbx_strand_id
1 'polypeptide(L)'
;MPGFADSFWSSDYAAGLGVLFGKLQQGVVENRQVLTIARLRAEAEEVYGQRLADIVPAVDKIQGGFGKDDGASTRKAYDGMRTEMEDASKNHKKIAQNIRDLVVNPFSRWCEAHESRIQESQDELQSKIKAHDKQQEAVKRLRTNYFNKCRLVEDLEEENKLAFQDPETSPTPKQSILPIPEIKVHEEEEEEDYEIGDEVYQPEQVKKILAHMLTHIKMGETKVPILGTYLNTSSGADIVDYLQRNMGTTSVSYAERIGQDLITLGFLRLIGNVGSTFANSSKMFYQWRPKAFQLSGVPEKKPLGRTFSLPASVAGSEDGNSQVVGAVSEVLSGWGVLPNSRPNETPSERMRREAREADERYKAGVRKLDEMRCNLEESIYLHLRFLERCELDRLKAIKTVILDFSGTISNVIPSLQSTVDKMMLFQETVQPVGDLRYLLENYRTGSFAPKVVVYENYYNKVDEQTFGVDLEARARADKKRVPVIVTSLLTYLDHHYPDLEGDEARRGVWLVEVPLAQTHKLRNKLNDGKPPSMDVFAEFDIPTVASLLKLYLLELPDSLVSSHVYEIIRTIYTTPATEHTEEARVSVLQQTLSQLRLTNIATLDACMNHFTRLIELTTADEDYISKLATTLAPCVLRPRQETSLTMEEKHSYRLIRDLFAHKDAIFSELKRMSTLSHSASVSGSNPAAARDTPSPSQTSNSNRPRAISTDESNRKAHMEERTRALLEKATGSRSRATSPAPSPRTAGSTAHRRDRSIGGPETRFPVTVASPTAQHETSRGSRQSLGPILPKRASLDVPPEVSLGLPQASDRVVEPANGVEPAAVAAVRGDGEGVEKRNSLGRSSARFVGGRRVAAPPASSSAAGGSYAQQEGGHGVTLVDAPMDD
;
A
#
# COMPACT_ATOMS: atom_id res chain seq x y z
N MET A 1 12.69 -4.20 52.27
CA MET A 1 11.87 -5.39 51.90
C MET A 1 12.73 -6.62 52.14
N PRO A 2 12.15 -7.80 52.41
CA PRO A 2 12.92 -9.05 52.41
C PRO A 2 13.53 -9.29 51.02
N GLY A 3 14.75 -9.82 50.96
CA GLY A 3 15.43 -10.18 49.71
C GLY A 3 15.08 -11.58 49.24
N PHE A 4 15.63 -12.01 48.10
CA PHE A 4 15.46 -13.38 47.62
C PHE A 4 16.04 -14.39 48.63
N ALA A 5 17.18 -14.04 49.23
CA ALA A 5 17.89 -14.85 50.22
C ALA A 5 17.13 -15.07 51.54
N ASP A 6 16.03 -14.33 51.77
CA ASP A 6 15.16 -14.50 52.94
C ASP A 6 13.81 -15.16 52.58
N SER A 7 13.51 -15.32 51.28
CA SER A 7 12.13 -15.54 50.79
C SER A 7 11.90 -16.87 50.06
N PHE A 8 12.94 -17.53 49.54
CA PHE A 8 12.80 -18.73 48.67
C PHE A 8 13.29 -20.04 49.31
N TRP A 9 13.12 -20.18 50.62
CA TRP A 9 13.44 -21.40 51.37
C TRP A 9 12.28 -22.38 51.42
N SER A 10 12.57 -23.67 51.35
CA SER A 10 11.63 -24.77 51.56
C SER A 10 12.32 -25.92 52.30
N SER A 11 11.55 -26.80 52.97
CA SER A 11 12.08 -27.90 53.78
C SER A 11 12.82 -28.98 52.99
N ASP A 12 12.59 -29.03 51.68
CA ASP A 12 13.27 -29.88 50.70
C ASP A 12 14.36 -29.13 49.92
N TYR A 13 14.55 -27.83 50.18
CA TYR A 13 15.37 -26.86 49.43
C TYR A 13 15.00 -26.67 47.94
N ALA A 14 14.40 -27.67 47.29
CA ALA A 14 14.08 -27.68 45.86
C ALA A 14 12.82 -26.85 45.51
N ALA A 15 11.74 -26.95 46.29
CA ALA A 15 10.46 -26.32 45.93
C ALA A 15 10.54 -24.78 45.85
N GLY A 16 11.19 -24.12 46.81
CA GLY A 16 11.36 -22.66 46.82
C GLY A 16 12.18 -22.16 45.64
N LEU A 17 13.27 -22.85 45.30
CA LEU A 17 14.09 -22.55 44.14
C LEU A 17 13.37 -22.84 42.81
N GLY A 18 12.55 -23.90 42.75
CA GLY A 18 11.73 -24.20 41.57
C GLY A 18 10.76 -23.06 41.22
N VAL A 19 10.13 -22.44 42.23
CA VAL A 19 9.28 -21.26 42.05
C VAL A 19 10.11 -20.07 41.53
N LEU A 20 11.28 -19.81 42.13
CA LEU A 20 12.14 -18.70 41.73
C LEU A 20 12.66 -18.85 40.29
N PHE A 21 13.27 -20.00 39.96
CA PHE A 21 13.79 -20.24 38.61
C PHE A 21 12.67 -20.27 37.56
N GLY A 22 11.47 -20.75 37.90
CA GLY A 22 10.29 -20.61 37.04
C GLY A 22 9.96 -19.13 36.71
N LYS A 23 10.06 -18.24 37.70
CA LYS A 23 9.88 -16.78 37.51
C LYS A 23 11.03 -16.11 36.76
N LEU A 24 12.27 -16.52 36.98
CA LEU A 24 13.44 -15.96 36.28
C LEU A 24 13.46 -16.41 34.81
N GLN A 25 13.13 -17.68 34.53
CA GLN A 25 13.01 -18.17 33.16
C GLN A 25 11.81 -17.55 32.43
N GLN A 26 10.71 -17.23 33.13
CA GLN A 26 9.67 -16.37 32.58
C GLN A 26 10.24 -14.99 32.19
N GLY A 27 11.09 -14.39 33.03
CA GLY A 27 11.77 -13.13 32.73
C GLY A 27 12.66 -13.16 31.47
N VAL A 28 13.32 -14.29 31.19
CA VAL A 28 14.04 -14.53 29.93
C VAL A 28 13.08 -14.55 28.72
N VAL A 29 11.91 -15.17 28.86
CA VAL A 29 10.87 -15.18 27.80
C VAL A 29 10.28 -13.78 27.58
N GLU A 30 10.03 -13.01 28.64
CA GLU A 30 9.59 -11.61 28.55
C GLU A 30 10.58 -10.75 27.74
N ASN A 31 11.89 -10.93 27.96
CA ASN A 31 12.92 -10.24 27.19
C ASN A 31 12.83 -10.56 25.67
N ARG A 32 12.58 -11.82 25.32
CA ARG A 32 12.39 -12.25 23.92
C ARG A 32 11.11 -11.65 23.31
N GLN A 33 10.06 -11.45 24.08
CA GLN A 33 8.85 -10.75 23.62
C GLN A 33 9.14 -9.28 23.30
N VAL A 34 9.88 -8.57 24.17
CA VAL A 34 10.31 -7.18 23.92
C VAL A 34 11.18 -7.08 22.65
N LEU A 35 12.15 -7.99 22.47
CA LEU A 35 12.94 -8.06 21.23
C LEU A 35 12.08 -8.31 19.99
N THR A 36 11.05 -9.16 20.10
CA THR A 36 10.14 -9.47 18.99
C THR A 36 9.34 -8.24 18.58
N ILE A 37 8.83 -7.45 19.53
CA ILE A 37 8.14 -6.18 19.25
C ILE A 37 9.07 -5.21 18.50
N ALA A 38 10.31 -5.04 18.96
CA ALA A 38 11.27 -4.14 18.31
C ALA A 38 11.63 -4.60 16.88
N ARG A 39 11.85 -5.91 16.68
CA ARG A 39 12.12 -6.50 15.35
C ARG A 39 10.95 -6.30 14.38
N LEU A 40 9.73 -6.64 14.80
CA LEU A 40 8.54 -6.48 13.97
C LEU A 40 8.25 -5.01 13.65
N ARG A 41 8.52 -4.07 14.56
CA ARG A 41 8.41 -2.64 14.24
C ARG A 41 9.44 -2.20 13.21
N ALA A 42 10.70 -2.61 13.35
CA ALA A 42 11.75 -2.27 12.38
C ALA A 42 11.44 -2.82 10.97
N GLU A 43 10.89 -4.04 10.88
CA GLU A 43 10.43 -4.62 9.62
C GLU A 43 9.25 -3.84 9.01
N ALA A 44 8.25 -3.48 9.81
CA ALA A 44 7.11 -2.69 9.35
C ALA A 44 7.52 -1.30 8.82
N GLU A 45 8.45 -0.62 9.49
CA GLU A 45 9.01 0.67 9.05
C GLU A 45 9.83 0.55 7.76
N GLU A 46 10.60 -0.54 7.60
CA GLU A 46 11.35 -0.84 6.37
C GLU A 46 10.42 -1.05 5.17
N VAL A 47 9.38 -1.88 5.35
CA VAL A 47 8.38 -2.16 4.31
C VAL A 47 7.62 -0.89 3.96
N TYR A 48 7.20 -0.09 4.95
CA TYR A 48 6.51 1.18 4.70
C TYR A 48 7.42 2.17 3.95
N GLY A 49 8.66 2.34 4.39
CA GLY A 49 9.65 3.16 3.70
C GLY A 49 9.93 2.67 2.27
N GLN A 50 9.96 1.36 2.00
CA GLN A 50 10.08 0.86 0.63
C GLN A 50 8.83 1.16 -0.22
N ARG A 51 7.63 1.00 0.33
CA ARG A 51 6.38 1.32 -0.39
C ARG A 51 6.29 2.80 -0.78
N LEU A 52 6.80 3.71 0.06
CA LEU A 52 6.91 5.13 -0.30
C LEU A 52 7.94 5.37 -1.41
N ALA A 53 9.09 4.69 -1.38
CA ALA A 53 10.12 4.79 -2.42
C ALA A 53 9.61 4.31 -3.81
N ASP A 54 8.70 3.33 -3.83
CA ASP A 54 8.12 2.80 -5.07
C ASP A 54 7.15 3.78 -5.77
N ILE A 55 6.67 4.83 -5.08
CA ILE A 55 5.69 5.79 -5.62
C ILE A 55 6.27 6.57 -6.81
N VAL A 56 7.49 7.12 -6.66
CA VAL A 56 8.09 7.98 -7.69
C VAL A 56 8.33 7.20 -9.01
N PRO A 57 8.95 6.00 -9.01
CA PRO A 57 9.06 5.17 -10.21
C PRO A 57 7.73 4.63 -10.75
N ALA A 58 6.64 4.61 -9.96
CA ALA A 58 5.32 4.23 -10.44
C ALA A 58 4.65 5.37 -11.22
N VAL A 59 4.71 6.61 -10.72
CA VAL A 59 4.14 7.77 -11.42
C VAL A 59 4.94 8.18 -12.65
N ASP A 60 6.27 7.97 -12.66
CA ASP A 60 7.12 8.21 -13.85
C ASP A 60 6.77 7.34 -15.07
N LYS A 61 6.09 6.20 -14.87
CA LYS A 61 5.64 5.34 -15.97
C LYS A 61 4.41 5.89 -16.70
N ILE A 62 3.73 6.89 -16.13
CA ILE A 62 2.54 7.50 -16.71
C ILE A 62 2.97 8.50 -17.78
N GLN A 63 2.94 8.05 -19.04
CA GLN A 63 3.34 8.89 -20.17
C GLN A 63 2.29 9.96 -20.48
N GLY A 64 2.76 11.17 -20.81
CA GLY A 64 1.92 12.24 -21.36
C GLY A 64 1.11 13.05 -20.35
N GLY A 65 1.31 12.86 -19.04
CA GLY A 65 0.85 13.79 -17.99
C GLY A 65 1.76 15.02 -17.85
N PHE A 66 1.94 15.49 -16.59
CA PHE A 66 2.62 16.75 -16.22
C PHE A 66 3.93 17.08 -16.95
N GLY A 67 4.69 16.11 -17.44
CA GLY A 67 5.88 16.34 -18.27
C GLY A 67 5.63 17.08 -19.60
N LYS A 68 4.37 17.28 -20.01
CA LYS A 68 3.99 18.14 -21.15
C LYS A 68 3.63 19.58 -20.77
N ASP A 69 3.35 19.85 -19.50
CA ASP A 69 2.84 21.14 -19.03
C ASP A 69 3.99 22.04 -18.57
N ASP A 70 4.84 22.45 -19.53
CA ASP A 70 6.11 23.14 -19.28
C ASP A 70 5.93 24.63 -18.91
N GLY A 71 5.50 24.87 -17.68
CA GLY A 71 5.25 26.20 -17.12
C GLY A 71 4.11 26.26 -16.12
N ALA A 72 3.23 25.25 -16.11
CA ALA A 72 2.09 25.17 -15.20
C ALA A 72 2.53 25.12 -13.71
N SER A 73 1.83 25.86 -12.86
CA SER A 73 2.05 25.88 -11.42
C SER A 73 1.69 24.53 -10.77
N THR A 74 0.64 23.88 -11.26
CA THR A 74 0.26 22.51 -10.89
C THR A 74 1.39 21.49 -11.06
N ARG A 75 2.20 21.60 -12.12
CA ARG A 75 3.38 20.73 -12.31
C ARG A 75 4.42 20.93 -11.21
N LYS A 76 4.71 22.17 -10.81
CA LYS A 76 5.68 22.46 -9.74
C LYS A 76 5.23 21.88 -8.40
N ALA A 77 3.94 21.97 -8.09
CA ALA A 77 3.35 21.35 -6.90
C ALA A 77 3.48 19.80 -6.96
N TYR A 78 3.26 19.19 -8.11
CA TYR A 78 3.44 17.75 -8.33
C TYR A 78 4.91 17.30 -8.15
N ASP A 79 5.87 18.03 -8.73
CA ASP A 79 7.30 17.72 -8.60
C ASP A 79 7.78 17.89 -7.13
N GLY A 80 7.25 18.87 -6.41
CA GLY A 80 7.43 19.02 -4.96
C GLY A 80 6.90 17.83 -4.17
N MET A 81 5.66 17.43 -4.41
CA MET A 81 5.02 16.26 -3.78
C MET A 81 5.82 14.98 -3.99
N ARG A 82 6.37 14.75 -5.19
CA ARG A 82 7.25 13.60 -5.48
C ARG A 82 8.51 13.60 -4.62
N THR A 83 9.15 14.76 -4.48
CA THR A 83 10.38 14.93 -3.69
C THR A 83 10.12 14.57 -2.22
N GLU A 84 9.03 15.06 -1.66
CA GLU A 84 8.65 14.79 -0.27
C GLU A 84 8.24 13.32 -0.03
N MET A 85 7.68 12.60 -1.02
CA MET A 85 7.48 11.14 -0.91
C MET A 85 8.80 10.38 -0.78
N GLU A 86 9.83 10.79 -1.54
CA GLU A 86 11.16 10.15 -1.48
C GLU A 86 11.84 10.38 -0.13
N ASP A 87 11.75 11.60 0.40
CA ASP A 87 12.31 11.98 1.71
C ASP A 87 11.55 11.35 2.88
N ALA A 88 10.22 11.22 2.80
CA ALA A 88 9.45 10.39 3.72
C ALA A 88 9.96 8.93 3.74
N SER A 89 10.22 8.36 2.56
CA SER A 89 10.78 7.01 2.42
C SER A 89 12.12 6.84 3.15
N LYS A 90 13.03 7.83 3.01
CA LYS A 90 14.34 7.85 3.67
C LYS A 90 14.18 7.94 5.19
N ASN A 91 13.26 8.77 5.67
CA ASN A 91 12.98 8.93 7.10
C ASN A 91 12.46 7.63 7.73
N HIS A 92 11.52 6.92 7.10
CA HIS A 92 11.04 5.63 7.63
C HIS A 92 12.10 4.53 7.61
N LYS A 93 12.93 4.44 6.55
CA LYS A 93 14.09 3.53 6.54
C LYS A 93 15.12 3.86 7.63
N LYS A 94 15.31 5.15 7.94
CA LYS A 94 16.16 5.59 9.06
C LYS A 94 15.59 5.16 10.42
N ILE A 95 14.27 5.22 10.63
CA ILE A 95 13.63 4.67 11.86
C ILE A 95 13.89 3.17 11.97
N ALA A 96 13.65 2.41 10.89
CA ALA A 96 13.90 0.97 10.85
C ALA A 96 15.34 0.62 11.24
N GLN A 97 16.31 1.33 10.66
CA GLN A 97 17.73 1.10 10.94
C GLN A 97 18.13 1.50 12.36
N ASN A 98 17.66 2.66 12.86
CA ASN A 98 17.91 3.09 14.24
C ASN A 98 17.40 2.05 15.26
N ILE A 99 16.20 1.49 15.06
CA ILE A 99 15.65 0.44 15.94
C ILE A 99 16.55 -0.80 15.92
N ARG A 100 17.07 -1.22 14.76
CA ARG A 100 17.97 -2.37 14.68
C ARG A 100 19.27 -2.13 15.45
N ASP A 101 19.92 -1.00 15.18
CA ASP A 101 21.27 -0.73 15.67
C ASP A 101 21.31 -0.32 17.16
N LEU A 102 20.33 0.44 17.63
CA LEU A 102 20.29 0.96 19.00
C LEU A 102 19.49 0.08 19.96
N VAL A 103 18.54 -0.72 19.48
CA VAL A 103 17.62 -1.49 20.33
C VAL A 103 17.81 -2.99 20.13
N VAL A 104 17.60 -3.51 18.91
CA VAL A 104 17.58 -4.97 18.67
C VAL A 104 18.96 -5.59 18.87
N ASN A 105 20.00 -5.03 18.26
CA ASN A 105 21.34 -5.58 18.28
C ASN A 105 21.98 -5.56 19.68
N PRO A 106 21.94 -4.45 20.46
CA PRO A 106 22.50 -4.42 21.81
C PRO A 106 21.70 -5.28 22.78
N PHE A 107 20.36 -5.22 22.73
CA PHE A 107 19.54 -5.95 23.68
C PHE A 107 19.54 -7.47 23.42
N SER A 108 19.67 -7.96 22.18
CA SER A 108 19.80 -9.41 21.91
C SER A 108 21.02 -9.99 22.63
N ARG A 109 22.19 -9.35 22.46
CA ARG A 109 23.44 -9.76 23.13
C ARG A 109 23.32 -9.72 24.65
N TRP A 110 22.65 -8.69 25.18
CA TRP A 110 22.41 -8.57 26.62
C TRP A 110 21.48 -9.69 27.14
N CYS A 111 20.43 -10.04 26.38
CA CYS A 111 19.49 -11.10 26.72
C CYS A 111 20.16 -12.47 26.76
N GLU A 112 20.99 -12.78 25.75
CA GLU A 112 21.77 -14.02 25.66
C GLU A 112 22.72 -14.15 26.87
N ALA A 113 23.44 -13.09 27.22
CA ALA A 113 24.31 -13.06 28.41
C ALA A 113 23.56 -13.06 29.75
N HIS A 114 22.31 -12.61 29.79
CA HIS A 114 21.46 -12.72 30.99
C HIS A 114 20.91 -14.15 31.15
N GLU A 115 20.44 -14.77 30.07
CA GLU A 115 19.95 -16.16 30.06
C GLU A 115 21.05 -17.13 30.53
N SER A 116 22.28 -17.00 30.03
CA SER A 116 23.43 -17.82 30.47
C SER A 116 23.65 -17.74 31.99
N ARG A 117 23.67 -16.52 32.56
CA ARG A 117 23.87 -16.30 34.01
C ARG A 117 22.78 -16.93 34.88
N ILE A 118 21.53 -16.96 34.41
CA ILE A 118 20.43 -17.62 35.14
C ILE A 118 20.59 -19.13 35.04
N GLN A 119 20.86 -19.66 33.85
CA GLN A 119 21.01 -21.09 33.59
C GLN A 119 22.19 -21.71 34.36
N GLU A 120 23.37 -21.10 34.32
CA GLU A 120 24.57 -21.54 35.05
C GLU A 120 24.30 -21.64 36.56
N SER A 121 23.66 -20.63 37.13
CA SER A 121 23.26 -20.59 38.55
C SER A 121 22.22 -21.66 38.90
N GLN A 122 21.30 -21.95 37.98
CA GLN A 122 20.29 -22.99 38.14
C GLN A 122 20.92 -24.38 38.14
N ASP A 123 21.81 -24.66 37.20
CA ASP A 123 22.45 -25.97 37.04
C ASP A 123 23.39 -26.28 38.22
N GLU A 124 24.12 -25.30 38.73
CA GLU A 124 24.97 -25.47 39.93
C GLU A 124 24.15 -25.84 41.17
N LEU A 125 23.11 -25.05 41.49
CA LEU A 125 22.25 -25.34 42.65
C LEU A 125 21.53 -26.67 42.49
N GLN A 126 21.00 -26.98 41.30
CA GLN A 126 20.31 -28.25 41.06
C GLN A 126 21.27 -29.45 41.20
N SER A 127 22.54 -29.30 40.83
CA SER A 127 23.58 -30.32 41.06
C SER A 127 23.84 -30.53 42.56
N LYS A 128 24.02 -29.46 43.32
CA LYS A 128 24.26 -29.51 44.78
C LYS A 128 23.07 -30.13 45.55
N ILE A 129 21.84 -29.81 45.19
CA ILE A 129 20.62 -30.42 45.78
C ILE A 129 20.59 -31.94 45.50
N LYS A 130 20.80 -32.37 44.24
CA LYS A 130 20.85 -33.80 43.88
C LYS A 130 21.93 -34.56 44.67
N ALA A 131 23.07 -33.93 44.95
CA ALA A 131 24.14 -34.52 45.75
C ALA A 131 23.74 -34.65 47.24
N HIS A 132 23.15 -33.60 47.81
CA HIS A 132 22.60 -33.60 49.18
C HIS A 132 21.54 -34.70 49.35
N ASP A 133 20.55 -34.77 48.47
CA ASP A 133 19.44 -35.73 48.57
C ASP A 133 19.93 -37.19 48.47
N LYS A 134 20.92 -37.45 47.59
CA LYS A 134 21.57 -38.75 47.49
C LYS A 134 22.24 -39.16 48.81
N GLN A 135 22.89 -38.24 49.51
CA GLN A 135 23.46 -38.50 50.83
C GLN A 135 22.40 -38.64 51.91
N GLN A 136 21.35 -37.81 51.90
CA GLN A 136 20.26 -37.88 52.87
C GLN A 136 19.61 -39.27 52.83
N GLU A 137 19.40 -39.81 51.63
CA GLU A 137 18.90 -41.16 51.42
C GLU A 137 19.91 -42.25 51.86
N ALA A 138 21.22 -42.06 51.63
CA ALA A 138 22.24 -42.95 52.17
C ALA A 138 22.26 -42.97 53.71
N VAL A 139 22.05 -41.83 54.37
CA VAL A 139 21.98 -41.73 55.84
C VAL A 139 20.72 -42.42 56.39
N LYS A 140 19.57 -42.34 55.71
CA LYS A 140 18.37 -43.14 56.09
C LYS A 140 18.65 -44.64 56.04
N ARG A 141 19.40 -45.12 55.05
CA ARG A 141 19.79 -46.54 54.92
C ARG A 141 20.77 -46.95 56.01
N LEU A 142 21.79 -46.13 56.28
CA LEU A 142 22.74 -46.35 57.39
C LEU A 142 22.02 -46.40 58.75
N ARG A 143 21.08 -45.48 58.99
CA ARG A 143 20.21 -45.52 60.17
C ARG A 143 19.45 -46.84 60.27
N THR A 144 18.79 -47.25 59.19
CA THR A 144 17.99 -48.49 59.18
C THR A 144 18.87 -49.72 59.45
N ASN A 145 20.07 -49.79 58.86
CA ASN A 145 21.04 -50.86 59.12
C ASN A 145 21.49 -50.88 60.59
N TYR A 146 21.88 -49.72 61.14
CA TYR A 146 22.27 -49.59 62.56
C TYR A 146 21.14 -50.02 63.51
N PHE A 147 19.91 -49.53 63.33
CA PHE A 147 18.78 -49.90 64.18
C PHE A 147 18.45 -51.40 64.09
N ASN A 148 18.53 -52.00 62.90
CA ASN A 148 18.35 -53.45 62.73
C ASN A 148 19.46 -54.25 63.44
N LYS A 149 20.71 -53.79 63.40
CA LYS A 149 21.84 -54.42 64.12
C LYS A 149 21.71 -54.28 65.63
N CYS A 150 21.24 -53.14 66.14
CA CYS A 150 20.94 -52.96 67.57
C CYS A 150 19.85 -53.91 68.04
N ARG A 151 18.70 -53.96 67.34
CA ARG A 151 17.61 -54.88 67.68
C ARG A 151 18.08 -56.34 67.74
N LEU A 152 18.89 -56.76 66.76
CA LEU A 152 19.43 -58.13 66.72
C LEU A 152 20.47 -58.42 67.83
N VAL A 153 21.07 -57.39 68.44
CA VAL A 153 21.88 -57.54 69.67
C VAL A 153 20.97 -57.62 70.90
N GLU A 154 19.90 -56.84 70.96
CA GLU A 154 18.89 -56.90 72.03
C GLU A 154 18.20 -58.27 72.07
N ASP A 155 17.70 -58.75 70.92
CA ASP A 155 17.08 -60.08 70.76
C ASP A 155 18.02 -61.20 71.27
N LEU A 156 19.32 -61.14 70.92
CA LEU A 156 20.33 -62.09 71.39
C LEU A 156 20.68 -61.96 72.88
N GLU A 157 20.62 -60.75 73.45
CA GLU A 157 20.84 -60.55 74.88
C GLU A 157 19.66 -61.04 75.72
N GLU A 158 18.42 -60.95 75.20
CA GLU A 158 17.24 -61.58 75.80
C GLU A 158 17.30 -63.12 75.70
N GLU A 159 17.65 -63.69 74.54
CA GLU A 159 17.85 -65.14 74.38
C GLU A 159 18.90 -65.70 75.35
N ASN A 160 20.07 -65.05 75.45
CA ASN A 160 21.11 -65.45 76.41
C ASN A 160 20.66 -65.31 77.87
N LYS A 161 19.79 -64.33 78.18
CA LYS A 161 19.27 -64.14 79.55
C LYS A 161 18.22 -65.19 79.92
N LEU A 162 17.49 -65.73 78.94
CA LEU A 162 16.55 -66.83 79.10
C LEU A 162 17.25 -68.20 79.18
N ALA A 163 18.36 -68.38 78.45
CA ALA A 163 19.12 -69.64 78.38
C ALA A 163 19.92 -70.02 79.65
N PHE A 164 19.99 -69.13 80.67
CA PHE A 164 20.76 -69.32 81.90
C PHE A 164 19.89 -69.41 83.18
N GLN A 165 18.61 -69.81 83.06
CA GLN A 165 17.79 -70.23 84.22
C GLN A 165 17.67 -71.76 84.27
N ASP A 166 18.03 -72.35 85.41
CA ASP A 166 18.03 -73.81 85.65
C ASP A 166 18.06 -74.06 87.19
N PRO A 167 17.67 -75.24 87.74
CA PRO A 167 16.27 -75.68 87.79
C PRO A 167 15.85 -76.29 89.15
N GLU A 168 14.65 -75.97 89.69
CA GLU A 168 14.00 -76.77 90.75
C GLU A 168 12.46 -76.80 90.69
N THR A 169 11.87 -77.90 91.20
CA THR A 169 10.43 -78.22 91.35
C THR A 169 9.63 -78.70 90.11
N SER A 170 9.87 -79.98 89.78
CA SER A 170 8.96 -80.97 89.14
C SER A 170 7.53 -81.02 89.75
N PRO A 171 6.48 -81.64 89.12
CA PRO A 171 6.57 -82.98 88.49
C PRO A 171 5.66 -83.38 87.28
N THR A 172 6.30 -84.00 86.28
CA THR A 172 5.97 -85.33 85.65
C THR A 172 4.62 -85.55 84.89
N PRO A 173 4.41 -86.66 84.11
CA PRO A 173 4.56 -86.53 82.64
C PRO A 173 3.55 -87.33 81.76
N LYS A 174 3.06 -86.76 80.65
CA LYS A 174 2.50 -87.55 79.54
C LYS A 174 2.81 -86.93 78.17
N GLN A 175 3.01 -87.82 77.19
CA GLN A 175 3.26 -87.57 75.76
C GLN A 175 4.58 -86.84 75.45
N SER A 176 5.52 -87.34 74.66
CA SER A 176 5.85 -88.67 74.11
C SER A 176 7.04 -88.39 73.18
N ILE A 177 8.22 -88.91 73.49
CA ILE A 177 9.48 -88.54 72.81
C ILE A 177 9.85 -89.62 71.77
N LEU A 178 10.63 -89.20 70.77
CA LEU A 178 11.40 -89.97 69.79
C LEU A 178 10.71 -90.28 68.45
N PRO A 179 11.47 -90.41 67.35
CA PRO A 179 12.60 -89.56 66.97
C PRO A 179 12.57 -89.18 65.47
N ILE A 180 13.57 -88.41 65.02
CA ILE A 180 13.88 -88.19 63.60
C ILE A 180 14.20 -89.53 62.90
N PRO A 181 13.66 -89.78 61.70
CA PRO A 181 14.32 -90.59 60.68
C PRO A 181 14.59 -89.78 59.41
N GLU A 182 15.73 -90.04 58.76
CA GLU A 182 15.95 -89.62 57.38
C GLU A 182 14.93 -90.31 56.47
N ILE A 183 14.16 -89.55 55.70
CA ILE A 183 13.31 -90.10 54.64
C ILE A 183 13.68 -89.45 53.32
N LYS A 184 14.28 -90.26 52.45
CA LYS A 184 14.29 -90.02 51.00
C LYS A 184 12.85 -90.16 50.53
N VAL A 185 12.18 -89.04 50.25
CA VAL A 185 10.89 -89.07 49.56
C VAL A 185 11.15 -89.06 48.07
N HIS A 186 10.85 -90.18 47.41
CA HIS A 186 10.49 -90.16 46.00
C HIS A 186 9.25 -89.28 45.88
N GLU A 187 9.30 -88.23 45.06
CA GLU A 187 8.08 -87.56 44.62
C GLU A 187 7.29 -88.56 43.76
N GLU A 188 6.21 -89.10 44.33
CA GLU A 188 5.10 -89.60 43.53
C GLU A 188 4.41 -88.37 42.95
N GLU A 189 4.43 -88.22 41.63
CA GLU A 189 3.81 -87.10 40.93
C GLU A 189 2.29 -87.19 41.09
N GLU A 190 1.71 -86.41 42.01
CA GLU A 190 0.28 -86.11 41.97
C GLU A 190 0.01 -85.30 40.70
N GLU A 191 -0.59 -85.96 39.70
CA GLU A 191 -0.98 -85.35 38.43
C GLU A 191 -2.10 -84.31 38.64
N GLU A 192 -1.73 -83.07 38.94
CA GLU A 192 -2.66 -81.93 38.98
C GLU A 192 -3.28 -81.70 37.58
N ASP A 193 -4.62 -81.66 37.54
CA ASP A 193 -5.39 -81.23 36.37
C ASP A 193 -5.19 -79.73 36.09
N TYR A 194 -5.04 -79.37 34.81
CA TYR A 194 -4.78 -77.99 34.39
C TYR A 194 -6.02 -77.34 33.78
N GLU A 195 -6.57 -76.32 34.44
CA GLU A 195 -7.62 -75.46 33.87
C GLU A 195 -6.98 -74.42 32.91
N ILE A 196 -7.38 -74.44 31.63
CA ILE A 196 -6.90 -73.53 30.59
C ILE A 196 -8.10 -73.10 29.74
N GLY A 197 -8.49 -71.83 29.78
CA GLY A 197 -9.56 -71.31 28.94
C GLY A 197 -10.93 -71.94 29.16
N ASP A 198 -11.37 -72.07 30.41
CA ASP A 198 -12.67 -72.66 30.78
C ASP A 198 -12.80 -74.19 30.48
N GLU A 199 -11.71 -74.87 30.03
CA GLU A 199 -11.61 -76.33 29.88
C GLU A 199 -10.53 -76.93 30.82
N VAL A 200 -10.78 -78.15 31.33
CA VAL A 200 -9.84 -78.88 32.21
C VAL A 200 -9.09 -79.94 31.40
N TYR A 201 -7.75 -79.86 31.40
CA TYR A 201 -6.86 -80.72 30.65
C TYR A 201 -6.01 -81.60 31.57
N GLN A 202 -5.96 -82.88 31.24
CA GLN A 202 -5.05 -83.85 31.84
C GLN A 202 -3.59 -83.56 31.42
N PRO A 203 -2.57 -83.86 32.24
CA PRO A 203 -1.17 -83.51 31.96
C PRO A 203 -0.64 -84.04 30.62
N GLU A 204 -1.06 -85.23 30.16
CA GLU A 204 -0.72 -85.73 28.83
C GLU A 204 -1.26 -84.86 27.68
N GLN A 205 -2.40 -84.20 27.88
CA GLN A 205 -3.02 -83.31 26.89
C GLN A 205 -2.29 -81.97 26.88
N VAL A 206 -2.01 -81.38 28.06
CA VAL A 206 -1.21 -80.16 28.21
C VAL A 206 0.18 -80.33 27.59
N LYS A 207 0.80 -81.50 27.79
CA LYS A 207 2.08 -81.88 27.15
C LYS A 207 2.01 -81.81 25.63
N LYS A 208 0.94 -82.33 25.01
CA LYS A 208 0.72 -82.26 23.54
C LYS A 208 0.50 -80.81 23.08
N ILE A 209 -0.31 -80.04 23.81
CA ILE A 209 -0.57 -78.63 23.53
C ILE A 209 0.72 -77.80 23.60
N LEU A 210 1.49 -77.90 24.68
CA LEU A 210 2.75 -77.18 24.86
C LEU A 210 3.82 -77.60 23.85
N ALA A 211 3.91 -78.89 23.50
CA ALA A 211 4.82 -79.35 22.44
C ALA A 211 4.45 -78.75 21.06
N HIS A 212 3.15 -78.65 20.76
CA HIS A 212 2.68 -78.00 19.53
C HIS A 212 2.93 -76.48 19.56
N MET A 213 2.68 -75.81 20.69
CA MET A 213 3.00 -74.39 20.90
C MET A 213 4.49 -74.09 20.70
N LEU A 214 5.37 -74.82 21.38
CA LEU A 214 6.83 -74.60 21.33
C LEU A 214 7.47 -74.97 19.99
N THR A 215 6.78 -75.72 19.12
CA THR A 215 7.27 -76.02 17.77
C THR A 215 6.70 -75.10 16.69
N HIS A 216 5.51 -74.51 16.89
CA HIS A 216 4.83 -73.69 15.89
C HIS A 216 4.88 -72.18 16.17
N ILE A 217 5.01 -71.76 17.44
CA ILE A 217 5.16 -70.34 17.80
C ILE A 217 6.61 -69.92 17.60
N LYS A 218 6.82 -68.78 16.95
CA LYS A 218 8.15 -68.22 16.70
C LYS A 218 8.82 -67.82 18.01
N MET A 219 9.95 -68.46 18.33
CA MET A 219 10.81 -68.10 19.46
C MET A 219 12.08 -67.38 19.00
N GLY A 220 12.47 -66.34 19.73
CA GLY A 220 13.67 -65.53 19.47
C GLY A 220 14.36 -65.04 20.74
N GLU A 221 15.09 -63.93 20.60
CA GLU A 221 15.78 -63.22 21.68
C GLU A 221 15.21 -61.80 21.82
N THR A 222 14.93 -61.36 23.05
CA THR A 222 14.44 -60.00 23.33
C THR A 222 15.41 -59.28 24.26
N LYS A 223 15.97 -58.15 23.80
CA LYS A 223 16.87 -57.30 24.60
C LYS A 223 16.09 -56.21 25.32
N VAL A 224 16.10 -56.22 26.64
CA VAL A 224 15.54 -55.17 27.49
C VAL A 224 16.67 -54.23 27.95
N PRO A 225 16.53 -52.90 27.81
CA PRO A 225 17.46 -51.94 28.39
C PRO A 225 17.65 -52.20 29.89
N ILE A 226 18.89 -52.13 30.38
CA ILE A 226 19.29 -52.34 31.78
C ILE A 226 19.13 -53.79 32.30
N LEU A 227 18.09 -54.52 31.90
CA LEU A 227 17.77 -55.88 32.37
C LEU A 227 18.42 -57.03 31.59
N GLY A 228 18.92 -56.78 30.37
CA GLY A 228 19.68 -57.76 29.57
C GLY A 228 18.89 -58.43 28.44
N THR A 229 19.46 -59.48 27.86
CA THR A 229 18.84 -60.26 26.77
C THR A 229 18.18 -61.51 27.31
N TYR A 230 16.89 -61.68 27.04
CA TYR A 230 16.12 -62.88 27.36
C TYR A 230 16.04 -63.79 26.13
N LEU A 231 16.32 -65.07 26.33
CA LEU A 231 16.20 -66.13 25.32
C LEU A 231 14.83 -66.81 25.41
N ASN A 232 14.43 -67.49 24.34
CA ASN A 232 13.18 -68.25 24.22
C ASN A 232 11.94 -67.36 24.43
N THR A 233 11.89 -66.24 23.70
CA THR A 233 10.82 -65.24 23.78
C THR A 233 9.92 -65.24 22.55
N SER A 234 8.63 -64.98 22.73
CA SER A 234 7.63 -64.82 21.66
C SER A 234 6.81 -63.56 21.91
N SER A 235 6.25 -62.93 20.85
CA SER A 235 5.36 -61.79 21.06
C SER A 235 3.95 -62.23 21.46
N GLY A 236 3.21 -61.39 22.19
CA GLY A 236 1.82 -61.68 22.54
C GLY A 236 0.92 -61.92 21.32
N ALA A 237 1.20 -61.21 20.22
CA ALA A 237 0.48 -61.39 18.95
C ALA A 237 0.73 -62.76 18.31
N ASP A 238 1.98 -63.26 18.31
CA ASP A 238 2.28 -64.60 17.76
C ASP A 238 1.60 -65.72 18.55
N ILE A 239 1.49 -65.55 19.87
CA ILE A 239 0.81 -66.50 20.78
C ILE A 239 -0.70 -66.49 20.52
N VAL A 240 -1.34 -65.32 20.39
CA VAL A 240 -2.77 -65.21 20.10
C VAL A 240 -3.13 -65.76 18.71
N ASP A 241 -2.34 -65.47 17.68
CA ASP A 241 -2.56 -66.00 16.33
C ASP A 241 -2.46 -67.55 16.30
N TYR A 242 -1.56 -68.14 17.10
CA TYR A 242 -1.54 -69.59 17.30
C TYR A 242 -2.80 -70.10 17.99
N LEU A 243 -3.25 -69.46 19.08
CA LEU A 243 -4.42 -69.90 19.86
C LEU A 243 -5.73 -69.81 19.05
N GLN A 244 -5.84 -68.83 18.15
CA GLN A 244 -6.98 -68.70 17.25
C GLN A 244 -7.03 -69.78 16.17
N ARG A 245 -5.87 -70.28 15.72
CA ARG A 245 -5.80 -71.31 14.67
C ARG A 245 -5.88 -72.74 15.18
N ASN A 246 -5.34 -73.00 16.38
CA ASN A 246 -5.10 -74.37 16.86
C ASN A 246 -5.90 -74.76 18.11
N MET A 247 -6.38 -73.78 18.91
CA MET A 247 -7.15 -74.00 20.15
C MET A 247 -8.61 -73.53 20.02
N GLY A 248 -9.11 -73.32 18.79
CA GLY A 248 -10.52 -73.02 18.53
C GLY A 248 -11.06 -71.71 19.13
N THR A 249 -10.20 -70.77 19.52
CA THR A 249 -10.62 -69.60 20.29
C THR A 249 -11.52 -68.65 19.48
N THR A 250 -12.74 -68.43 19.97
CA THR A 250 -13.81 -67.71 19.25
C THR A 250 -13.68 -66.19 19.27
N SER A 251 -12.82 -65.62 20.14
CA SER A 251 -12.51 -64.20 20.19
C SER A 251 -11.07 -63.92 20.63
N VAL A 252 -10.56 -62.72 20.31
CA VAL A 252 -9.28 -62.22 20.83
C VAL A 252 -9.28 -62.18 22.37
N SER A 253 -10.37 -61.73 22.98
CA SER A 253 -10.50 -61.61 24.45
C SER A 253 -10.56 -62.96 25.19
N TYR A 254 -10.86 -64.05 24.48
CA TYR A 254 -10.79 -65.42 25.03
C TYR A 254 -9.38 -66.01 24.84
N ALA A 255 -8.73 -65.76 23.69
CA ALA A 255 -7.31 -66.07 23.50
C ALA A 255 -6.39 -65.33 24.51
N GLU A 256 -6.74 -64.10 24.89
CA GLU A 256 -6.03 -63.35 25.93
C GLU A 256 -6.22 -63.94 27.33
N ARG A 257 -7.39 -64.52 27.64
CA ARG A 257 -7.61 -65.29 28.88
C ARG A 257 -6.75 -66.55 28.93
N ILE A 258 -6.74 -67.35 27.86
CA ILE A 258 -5.84 -68.52 27.76
C ILE A 258 -4.36 -68.11 27.89
N GLY A 259 -3.96 -66.99 27.27
CA GLY A 259 -2.62 -66.43 27.45
C GLY A 259 -2.32 -65.99 28.90
N GLN A 260 -3.32 -65.54 29.65
CA GLN A 260 -3.22 -65.23 31.07
C GLN A 260 -3.08 -66.50 31.92
N ASP A 261 -3.85 -67.55 31.61
CA ASP A 261 -3.79 -68.85 32.31
C ASP A 261 -2.40 -69.48 32.15
N LEU A 262 -1.80 -69.39 30.95
CA LEU A 262 -0.42 -69.82 30.71
C LEU A 262 0.64 -69.04 31.52
N ILE A 263 0.37 -67.79 31.91
CA ILE A 263 1.22 -67.05 32.87
C ILE A 263 0.96 -67.57 34.29
N THR A 264 -0.30 -67.73 34.69
CA THR A 264 -0.72 -68.18 36.03
C THR A 264 -0.17 -69.57 36.37
N LEU A 265 -0.25 -70.52 35.42
CA LEU A 265 0.27 -71.89 35.53
C LEU A 265 1.81 -71.97 35.47
N GLY A 266 2.48 -70.84 35.21
CA GLY A 266 3.93 -70.69 35.24
C GLY A 266 4.66 -71.08 33.95
N PHE A 267 3.95 -71.24 32.82
CA PHE A 267 4.53 -71.57 31.52
C PHE A 267 5.09 -70.34 30.78
N LEU A 268 4.49 -69.16 30.96
CA LEU A 268 4.91 -67.89 30.37
C LEU A 268 5.29 -66.83 31.43
N ARG A 269 6.14 -65.87 31.05
CA ARG A 269 6.46 -64.69 31.87
C ARG A 269 6.63 -63.43 31.01
N LEU A 270 5.93 -62.35 31.35
CA LEU A 270 6.09 -61.04 30.69
C LEU A 270 7.52 -60.47 30.91
N ILE A 271 8.10 -59.92 29.84
CA ILE A 271 9.42 -59.28 29.82
C ILE A 271 9.29 -57.80 29.45
N GLY A 272 10.09 -56.94 30.11
CA GLY A 272 10.26 -55.52 29.76
C GLY A 272 9.28 -54.56 30.43
N ASN A 273 8.13 -55.06 30.90
CA ASN A 273 7.09 -54.27 31.56
C ASN A 273 6.80 -54.82 32.97
N VAL A 274 6.40 -53.94 33.90
CA VAL A 274 6.00 -54.34 35.25
C VAL A 274 4.54 -54.76 35.24
N GLY A 275 4.28 -56.04 35.54
CA GLY A 275 2.95 -56.63 35.60
C GLY A 275 2.96 -58.12 35.22
N SER A 276 1.80 -58.77 35.35
CA SER A 276 1.58 -60.18 34.97
C SER A 276 0.48 -60.34 33.92
N THR A 277 -0.01 -59.24 33.32
CA THR A 277 -1.10 -59.25 32.35
C THR A 277 -0.66 -59.75 30.99
N PHE A 278 -1.37 -60.74 30.46
CA PHE A 278 -1.27 -61.12 29.06
C PHE A 278 -2.04 -60.11 28.18
N ALA A 279 -1.50 -59.79 27.00
CA ALA A 279 -2.13 -58.88 26.05
C ALA A 279 -1.70 -59.21 24.61
N ASN A 280 -2.65 -59.12 23.67
CA ASN A 280 -2.40 -59.26 22.24
C ASN A 280 -1.61 -58.05 21.70
N SER A 281 -0.28 -58.15 21.71
CA SER A 281 0.60 -57.08 21.27
C SER A 281 1.90 -57.61 20.68
N SER A 282 2.30 -57.05 19.54
CA SER A 282 3.62 -57.27 18.92
C SER A 282 4.76 -56.54 19.65
N LYS A 283 4.45 -55.71 20.65
CA LYS A 283 5.43 -54.98 21.49
C LYS A 283 5.65 -55.63 22.86
N MET A 284 4.74 -56.51 23.30
CA MET A 284 4.84 -57.24 24.56
C MET A 284 5.46 -58.61 24.28
N PHE A 285 6.53 -58.95 25.00
CA PHE A 285 7.26 -60.22 24.82
C PHE A 285 7.13 -61.09 26.05
N TYR A 286 6.89 -62.38 25.83
CA TYR A 286 6.71 -63.38 26.87
C TYR A 286 7.82 -64.45 26.75
N GLN A 287 8.44 -64.77 27.88
CA GLN A 287 9.44 -65.85 27.98
C GLN A 287 8.74 -67.18 28.23
N TRP A 288 9.11 -68.20 27.46
CA TRP A 288 8.80 -69.59 27.80
C TRP A 288 9.64 -70.03 28.99
N ARG A 289 8.97 -70.54 30.03
CA ARG A 289 9.61 -70.96 31.30
C ARG A 289 10.10 -72.41 31.21
N PRO A 290 11.12 -72.81 31.99
CA PRO A 290 11.61 -74.20 31.99
C PRO A 290 10.53 -75.26 32.18
N LYS A 291 9.48 -74.98 32.99
CA LYS A 291 8.32 -75.86 33.18
C LYS A 291 7.65 -76.25 31.85
N ALA A 292 7.57 -75.34 30.89
CA ALA A 292 6.97 -75.62 29.57
C ALA A 292 7.84 -76.57 28.72
N PHE A 293 9.16 -76.43 28.76
CA PHE A 293 10.10 -77.31 28.05
C PHE A 293 10.19 -78.69 28.71
N GLN A 294 10.21 -78.74 30.04
CA GLN A 294 10.22 -79.99 30.82
C GLN A 294 8.96 -80.81 30.57
N LEU A 295 7.77 -80.21 30.69
CA LEU A 295 6.51 -80.92 30.53
C LEU A 295 6.26 -81.38 29.07
N SER A 296 6.62 -80.55 28.08
CA SER A 296 6.47 -80.88 26.65
C SER A 296 7.51 -81.88 26.11
N GLY A 297 8.67 -82.01 26.77
CA GLY A 297 9.81 -82.79 26.27
C GLY A 297 10.56 -82.15 25.10
N VAL A 298 10.27 -80.88 24.74
CA VAL A 298 10.96 -80.16 23.67
C VAL A 298 12.29 -79.59 24.20
N PRO A 299 13.44 -79.83 23.53
CA PRO A 299 14.75 -79.41 24.05
C PRO A 299 14.90 -77.88 24.06
N GLU A 300 15.22 -77.33 25.23
CA GLU A 300 15.50 -75.91 25.42
C GLU A 300 16.81 -75.49 24.73
N LYS A 301 16.79 -74.36 24.01
CA LYS A 301 18.00 -73.72 23.46
C LYS A 301 18.83 -73.08 24.58
N LYS A 302 19.82 -73.79 25.10
CA LYS A 302 20.78 -73.27 26.09
C LYS A 302 21.87 -72.41 25.43
N PRO A 303 22.30 -71.30 26.07
CA PRO A 303 23.36 -70.45 25.52
C PRO A 303 24.73 -71.13 25.54
N LEU A 304 25.45 -71.11 24.42
CA LEU A 304 26.88 -71.41 24.41
C LEU A 304 27.63 -70.25 25.09
N GLY A 305 28.40 -70.56 26.14
CA GLY A 305 29.14 -69.56 26.90
C GLY A 305 30.22 -68.85 26.07
N ARG A 306 30.33 -67.53 26.25
CA ARG A 306 31.54 -66.77 25.93
C ARG A 306 32.06 -66.04 27.16
N THR A 307 33.33 -66.27 27.43
CA THR A 307 34.13 -65.64 28.49
C THR A 307 34.22 -64.13 28.29
N PHE A 308 33.94 -63.35 29.33
CA PHE A 308 34.22 -61.91 29.33
C PHE A 308 35.70 -61.66 29.68
N SER A 309 36.47 -61.21 28.70
CA SER A 309 37.79 -60.61 28.90
C SER A 309 37.63 -59.10 29.16
N LEU A 310 38.25 -58.59 30.24
CA LEU A 310 38.34 -57.14 30.49
C LEU A 310 39.25 -56.46 29.45
N PRO A 311 38.91 -55.24 28.97
CA PRO A 311 39.90 -54.28 28.50
C PRO A 311 40.42 -53.43 29.68
N ALA A 312 41.72 -53.13 29.67
CA ALA A 312 42.39 -52.28 30.66
C ALA A 312 42.86 -50.96 30.06
N SER A 313 43.16 -49.97 30.92
CA SER A 313 43.58 -48.58 30.62
C SER A 313 42.47 -47.70 29.99
N VAL A 314 42.39 -46.39 30.24
CA VAL A 314 43.44 -45.41 30.57
C VAL A 314 43.14 -44.62 31.86
N ALA A 315 44.19 -44.17 32.55
CA ALA A 315 44.13 -43.41 33.80
C ALA A 315 43.94 -41.90 33.57
N GLY A 316 43.40 -41.17 34.57
CA GLY A 316 43.51 -39.70 34.63
C GLY A 316 42.29 -38.93 35.12
N SER A 317 41.82 -39.16 36.35
CA SER A 317 41.14 -38.14 37.18
C SER A 317 41.00 -38.64 38.61
N GLU A 318 41.36 -37.80 39.58
CA GLU A 318 41.13 -38.07 41.00
C GLU A 318 39.70 -37.71 41.37
N ASP A 319 38.79 -38.69 41.44
CA ASP A 319 37.68 -38.61 42.38
C ASP A 319 37.18 -40.01 42.80
N GLY A 320 37.51 -40.39 44.03
CA GLY A 320 37.43 -41.77 44.49
C GLY A 320 36.07 -42.15 45.07
N ASN A 321 35.09 -42.58 44.26
CA ASN A 321 33.96 -43.38 44.77
C ASN A 321 33.27 -44.28 43.74
N SER A 322 33.93 -45.37 43.31
CA SER A 322 33.29 -46.39 42.46
C SER A 322 32.28 -47.23 43.27
N GLN A 323 31.01 -46.86 43.16
CA GLN A 323 29.89 -47.41 43.94
C GLN A 323 29.59 -48.91 43.64
N VAL A 324 30.28 -49.51 42.67
CA VAL A 324 30.12 -50.92 42.25
C VAL A 324 30.91 -51.89 43.15
N VAL A 325 32.05 -51.48 43.72
CA VAL A 325 32.87 -52.36 44.58
C VAL A 325 32.24 -52.53 45.97
N GLY A 326 31.63 -51.47 46.51
CA GLY A 326 30.99 -51.49 47.83
C GLY A 326 29.78 -52.42 47.89
N ALA A 327 28.90 -52.37 46.89
CA ALA A 327 27.68 -53.20 46.85
C ALA A 327 27.99 -54.70 46.74
N VAL A 328 29.04 -55.08 45.99
CA VAL A 328 29.47 -56.48 45.90
C VAL A 328 30.09 -56.94 47.23
N SER A 329 30.86 -56.09 47.91
CA SER A 329 31.43 -56.39 49.24
C SER A 329 30.37 -56.59 50.33
N GLU A 330 29.28 -55.80 50.31
CA GLU A 330 28.19 -55.89 51.29
C GLU A 330 27.26 -57.10 51.06
N VAL A 331 27.16 -57.60 49.82
CA VAL A 331 26.47 -58.87 49.52
C VAL A 331 27.36 -60.08 49.83
N LEU A 332 28.69 -59.98 49.62
CA LEU A 332 29.64 -61.03 49.97
C LEU A 332 29.81 -61.25 51.48
N SER A 333 29.56 -60.24 52.31
CA SER A 333 29.64 -60.38 53.78
C SER A 333 28.40 -61.05 54.40
N GLY A 334 27.25 -61.00 53.71
CA GLY A 334 26.04 -61.73 54.11
C GLY A 334 26.05 -63.22 53.74
N TRP A 335 26.86 -63.61 52.75
CA TRP A 335 27.12 -65.01 52.41
C TRP A 335 28.37 -65.50 53.15
N GLY A 336 28.20 -66.36 54.15
CA GLY A 336 29.26 -66.87 55.04
C GLY A 336 30.30 -67.79 54.41
N VAL A 337 30.86 -67.41 53.26
CA VAL A 337 31.85 -68.17 52.45
C VAL A 337 33.28 -67.62 52.64
N LEU A 338 33.42 -66.45 53.28
CA LEU A 338 34.72 -65.97 53.77
C LEU A 338 35.01 -66.54 55.16
N PRO A 339 36.20 -67.10 55.41
CA PRO A 339 36.56 -67.60 56.73
C PRO A 339 36.56 -66.44 57.75
N ASN A 340 36.01 -66.71 58.93
CA ASN A 340 35.97 -65.78 60.07
C ASN A 340 37.33 -65.08 60.22
N SER A 341 37.42 -63.77 59.92
CA SER A 341 38.70 -63.04 59.96
C SER A 341 39.28 -62.90 61.38
N ARG A 342 38.55 -63.37 62.39
CA ARG A 342 38.95 -63.49 63.80
C ARG A 342 38.51 -64.89 64.30
N PRO A 343 39.43 -65.86 64.47
CA PRO A 343 39.05 -67.24 64.80
C PRO A 343 38.41 -67.47 66.17
N ASN A 344 38.60 -66.55 67.13
CA ASN A 344 38.23 -66.73 68.54
C ASN A 344 37.12 -65.75 69.01
N GLU A 345 36.32 -65.18 68.10
CA GLU A 345 35.24 -64.23 68.45
C GLU A 345 33.91 -64.97 68.68
N THR A 346 33.26 -64.78 69.84
CA THR A 346 31.94 -65.38 70.08
C THR A 346 30.85 -64.72 69.21
N PRO A 347 29.73 -65.41 68.91
CA PRO A 347 28.64 -64.82 68.15
C PRO A 347 28.12 -63.50 68.75
N SER A 348 27.98 -63.41 70.07
CA SER A 348 27.57 -62.19 70.77
C SER A 348 28.57 -61.04 70.63
N GLU A 349 29.88 -61.32 70.70
CA GLU A 349 30.91 -60.29 70.51
C GLU A 349 30.94 -59.78 69.07
N ARG A 350 30.79 -60.69 68.09
CA ARG A 350 30.71 -60.34 66.67
C ARG A 350 29.53 -59.40 66.39
N MET A 351 28.35 -59.71 66.92
CA MET A 351 27.14 -58.89 66.70
C MET A 351 27.26 -57.52 67.38
N ARG A 352 27.80 -57.43 68.61
CA ARG A 352 28.13 -56.15 69.25
C ARG A 352 29.17 -55.34 68.48
N ARG A 353 30.16 -56.00 67.86
CA ARG A 353 31.14 -55.33 66.97
C ARG A 353 30.47 -54.81 65.71
N GLU A 354 29.66 -55.61 65.02
CA GLU A 354 28.93 -55.19 63.82
C GLU A 354 27.97 -54.03 64.09
N ALA A 355 27.27 -54.03 65.23
CA ALA A 355 26.43 -52.91 65.65
C ALA A 355 27.26 -51.63 65.88
N ARG A 356 28.44 -51.74 66.51
CA ARG A 356 29.37 -50.60 66.72
C ARG A 356 29.98 -50.09 65.40
N GLU A 357 30.32 -50.99 64.47
CA GLU A 357 30.78 -50.60 63.13
C GLU A 357 29.67 -49.92 62.32
N ALA A 358 28.41 -50.36 62.45
CA ALA A 358 27.25 -49.71 61.84
C ALA A 358 26.97 -48.32 62.47
N ASP A 359 27.10 -48.18 63.79
CA ASP A 359 26.97 -46.91 64.53
C ASP A 359 28.02 -45.88 64.06
N GLU A 360 29.30 -46.24 64.02
CA GLU A 360 30.36 -45.33 63.57
C GLU A 360 30.19 -44.94 62.08
N ARG A 361 29.75 -45.87 61.22
CA ARG A 361 29.39 -45.55 59.83
C ARG A 361 28.19 -44.60 59.75
N TYR A 362 27.18 -44.79 60.60
CA TYR A 362 26.01 -43.91 60.67
C TYR A 362 26.39 -42.51 61.16
N LYS A 363 27.14 -42.38 62.26
CA LYS A 363 27.69 -41.11 62.77
C LYS A 363 28.51 -40.37 61.71
N ALA A 364 29.41 -41.07 61.02
CA ALA A 364 30.20 -40.49 59.93
C ALA A 364 29.30 -40.02 58.76
N GLY A 365 28.28 -40.82 58.40
CA GLY A 365 27.29 -40.45 57.39
C GLY A 365 26.49 -39.20 57.75
N VAL A 366 26.08 -39.06 59.02
CA VAL A 366 25.37 -37.88 59.55
C VAL A 366 26.26 -36.63 59.53
N ARG A 367 27.52 -36.72 59.99
CA ARG A 367 28.47 -35.59 59.93
C ARG A 367 28.67 -35.10 58.50
N LYS A 368 28.87 -36.02 57.54
CA LYS A 368 29.00 -35.69 56.11
C LYS A 368 27.73 -35.07 55.52
N LEU A 369 26.54 -35.48 55.99
CA LEU A 369 25.28 -34.90 55.55
C LEU A 369 25.13 -33.45 56.06
N ASP A 370 25.48 -33.19 57.32
CA ASP A 370 25.41 -31.83 57.89
C ASP A 370 26.44 -30.88 57.24
N GLU A 371 27.65 -31.36 56.94
CA GLU A 371 28.64 -30.61 56.15
C GLU A 371 28.12 -30.22 54.76
N MET A 372 27.50 -31.16 54.03
CA MET A 372 26.90 -30.86 52.72
C MET A 372 25.62 -30.03 52.82
N ARG A 373 24.86 -30.12 53.92
CA ARG A 373 23.73 -29.24 54.21
C ARG A 373 24.20 -27.80 54.38
N CYS A 374 25.23 -27.55 55.20
CA CYS A 374 25.80 -26.22 55.40
C CYS A 374 26.35 -25.65 54.07
N ASN A 375 27.10 -26.44 53.31
CA ASN A 375 27.61 -26.02 52.00
C ASN A 375 26.47 -25.70 50.99
N LEU A 376 25.39 -26.48 51.01
CA LEU A 376 24.19 -26.22 50.21
C LEU A 376 23.49 -24.93 50.64
N GLU A 377 23.25 -24.74 51.94
CA GLU A 377 22.63 -23.53 52.50
C GLU A 377 23.45 -22.26 52.18
N GLU A 378 24.77 -22.31 52.33
CA GLU A 378 25.70 -21.24 51.92
C GLU A 378 25.61 -20.95 50.42
N SER A 379 25.64 -21.99 49.58
CA SER A 379 25.53 -21.87 48.13
C SER A 379 24.20 -21.25 47.71
N ILE A 380 23.08 -21.73 48.26
CA ILE A 380 21.75 -21.18 48.01
C ILE A 380 21.72 -19.70 48.42
N TYR A 381 22.20 -19.35 49.62
CA TYR A 381 22.19 -17.96 50.10
C TYR A 381 22.97 -17.01 49.19
N LEU A 382 24.15 -17.42 48.72
CA LEU A 382 24.98 -16.65 47.80
C LEU A 382 24.32 -16.49 46.42
N HIS A 383 23.81 -17.58 45.85
CA HIS A 383 23.15 -17.56 44.53
C HIS A 383 21.85 -16.75 44.57
N LEU A 384 21.03 -16.85 45.63
CA LEU A 384 19.83 -16.03 45.77
C LEU A 384 20.14 -14.52 45.74
N ARG A 385 21.20 -14.07 46.41
CA ARG A 385 21.66 -12.66 46.34
C ARG A 385 22.18 -12.27 44.95
N PHE A 386 22.80 -13.19 44.22
CA PHE A 386 23.24 -12.96 42.84
C PHE A 386 22.06 -12.87 41.86
N LEU A 387 21.08 -13.76 41.99
CA LEU A 387 19.87 -13.80 41.16
C LEU A 387 18.98 -12.57 41.39
N GLU A 388 18.90 -12.08 42.62
CA GLU A 388 18.20 -10.81 42.95
C GLU A 388 18.80 -9.62 42.21
N ARG A 389 20.13 -9.53 42.13
CA ARG A 389 20.83 -8.51 41.33
C ARG A 389 20.57 -8.71 39.83
N CYS A 390 20.60 -9.95 39.34
CA CYS A 390 20.34 -10.25 37.94
C CYS A 390 18.93 -9.82 37.50
N GLU A 391 17.91 -10.07 38.33
CA GLU A 391 16.53 -9.64 38.04
C GLU A 391 16.39 -8.11 38.13
N LEU A 392 17.00 -7.47 39.13
CA LEU A 392 16.99 -6.01 39.26
C LEU A 392 17.71 -5.33 38.07
N ASP A 393 18.78 -5.93 37.55
CA ASP A 393 19.45 -5.45 36.34
C ASP A 393 18.63 -5.72 35.07
N ARG A 394 17.85 -6.82 35.00
CA ARG A 394 16.89 -7.08 33.91
C ARG A 394 15.81 -6.00 33.86
N LEU A 395 15.20 -5.68 35.00
CA LEU A 395 14.16 -4.64 35.09
C LEU A 395 14.70 -3.26 34.67
N LYS A 396 15.95 -2.93 35.02
CA LYS A 396 16.64 -1.73 34.53
C LYS A 396 16.88 -1.79 33.01
N ALA A 397 17.39 -2.91 32.49
CA ALA A 397 17.68 -3.07 31.07
C ALA A 397 16.41 -2.91 30.22
N ILE A 398 15.30 -3.54 30.61
CA ILE A 398 13.98 -3.36 29.95
C ILE A 398 13.55 -1.90 29.95
N LYS A 399 13.70 -1.20 31.09
CA LYS A 399 13.35 0.23 31.20
C LYS A 399 14.18 1.09 30.23
N THR A 400 15.48 0.85 30.12
CA THR A 400 16.37 1.53 29.18
C THR A 400 15.99 1.23 27.73
N VAL A 401 15.77 -0.03 27.39
CA VAL A 401 15.40 -0.49 26.04
C VAL A 401 14.08 0.11 25.55
N ILE A 402 13.08 0.25 26.43
CA ILE A 402 11.81 0.93 26.09
C ILE A 402 12.04 2.42 25.82
N LEU A 403 12.90 3.07 26.60
CA LEU A 403 13.28 4.47 26.41
C LEU A 403 14.02 4.66 25.08
N ASP A 404 15.06 3.86 24.82
CA ASP A 404 15.84 3.90 23.58
C ASP A 404 14.96 3.68 22.35
N PHE A 405 14.07 2.67 22.40
CA PHE A 405 13.09 2.40 21.36
C PHE A 405 12.19 3.61 21.08
N SER A 406 11.63 4.25 22.12
CA SER A 406 10.83 5.47 21.95
C SER A 406 11.65 6.64 21.39
N GLY A 407 12.92 6.77 21.79
CA GLY A 407 13.86 7.78 21.29
C GLY A 407 14.21 7.61 19.81
N THR A 408 14.43 6.37 19.35
CA THR A 408 14.77 6.10 17.94
C THR A 408 13.71 6.61 16.96
N ILE A 409 12.43 6.51 17.34
CA ILE A 409 11.28 7.02 16.58
C ILE A 409 11.17 8.54 16.75
N SER A 410 11.22 9.02 18.00
CA SER A 410 11.04 10.45 18.34
C SER A 410 12.03 11.37 17.63
N ASN A 411 13.28 10.92 17.45
CA ASN A 411 14.33 11.67 16.77
C ASN A 411 14.08 11.93 15.27
N VAL A 412 13.10 11.25 14.65
CA VAL A 412 12.75 11.40 13.23
C VAL A 412 11.42 12.15 13.03
N ILE A 413 10.60 12.30 14.07
CA ILE A 413 9.32 13.02 14.01
C ILE A 413 9.47 14.45 13.45
N PRO A 414 10.46 15.29 13.84
CA PRO A 414 10.61 16.63 13.28
C PRO A 414 10.85 16.64 11.76
N SER A 415 11.55 15.64 11.24
CA SER A 415 11.77 15.49 9.80
C SER A 415 10.50 15.07 9.05
N LEU A 416 9.71 14.16 9.63
CA LEU A 416 8.41 13.77 9.08
C LEU A 416 7.41 14.93 9.11
N GLN A 417 7.39 15.72 10.18
CA GLN A 417 6.57 16.91 10.29
C GLN A 417 6.95 17.93 9.21
N SER A 418 8.25 18.23 9.05
CA SER A 418 8.73 19.16 8.01
C SER A 418 8.30 18.74 6.60
N THR A 419 8.32 17.44 6.29
CA THR A 419 7.81 16.90 5.02
C THR A 419 6.33 17.19 4.82
N VAL A 420 5.49 16.94 5.83
CA VAL A 420 4.05 17.24 5.77
C VAL A 420 3.77 18.74 5.65
N ASP A 421 4.50 19.58 6.38
CA ASP A 421 4.34 21.03 6.35
C ASP A 421 4.67 21.61 4.96
N LYS A 422 5.75 21.14 4.32
CA LYS A 422 6.08 21.52 2.94
C LYS A 422 5.02 21.04 1.93
N MET A 423 4.47 19.84 2.11
CA MET A 423 3.39 19.35 1.25
C MET A 423 2.15 20.25 1.31
N MET A 424 1.84 20.83 2.48
CA MET A 424 0.77 21.83 2.61
C MET A 424 1.09 23.16 1.92
N LEU A 425 2.37 23.55 1.81
CA LEU A 425 2.76 24.76 1.06
C LEU A 425 2.62 24.58 -0.46
N PHE A 426 2.78 23.37 -1.01
CA PHE A 426 2.69 23.17 -2.46
C PHE A 426 1.31 23.52 -3.04
N GLN A 427 0.22 23.33 -2.31
CA GLN A 427 -1.11 23.75 -2.77
C GLN A 427 -1.22 25.28 -2.93
N GLU A 428 -0.50 26.07 -2.12
CA GLU A 428 -0.50 27.54 -2.21
C GLU A 428 0.25 28.03 -3.46
N THR A 429 1.14 27.21 -4.01
CA THR A 429 1.84 27.52 -5.27
C THR A 429 0.96 27.37 -6.50
N VAL A 430 -0.17 26.65 -6.40
CA VAL A 430 -1.09 26.39 -7.52
C VAL A 430 -1.92 27.64 -7.82
N GLN A 431 -1.91 28.08 -9.08
CA GLN A 431 -2.63 29.24 -9.58
C GLN A 431 -3.62 28.82 -10.67
N PRO A 432 -4.85 28.37 -10.35
CA PRO A 432 -5.76 27.78 -11.34
C PRO A 432 -6.09 28.70 -12.52
N VAL A 433 -6.25 30.01 -12.26
CA VAL A 433 -6.50 31.01 -13.32
C VAL A 433 -5.23 31.32 -14.12
N GLY A 434 -4.05 31.19 -13.52
CA GLY A 434 -2.75 31.31 -14.20
C GLY A 434 -2.52 30.14 -15.15
N ASP A 435 -2.71 28.92 -14.67
CA ASP A 435 -2.57 27.69 -15.47
C ASP A 435 -3.61 27.65 -16.62
N LEU A 436 -4.85 28.10 -16.38
CA LEU A 436 -5.86 28.23 -17.45
C LEU A 436 -5.46 29.26 -18.51
N ARG A 437 -4.90 30.41 -18.12
CA ARG A 437 -4.36 31.39 -19.08
C ARG A 437 -3.19 30.83 -19.86
N TYR A 438 -2.23 30.19 -19.21
CA TYR A 438 -1.12 29.49 -19.85
C TYR A 438 -1.62 28.46 -20.87
N LEU A 439 -2.66 27.69 -20.53
CA LEU A 439 -3.25 26.71 -21.44
C LEU A 439 -3.91 27.39 -22.65
N LEU A 440 -4.67 28.46 -22.43
CA LEU A 440 -5.29 29.22 -23.52
C LEU A 440 -4.26 29.92 -24.40
N GLU A 441 -3.23 30.54 -23.84
CA GLU A 441 -2.20 31.28 -24.57
C GLU A 441 -1.39 30.36 -25.48
N ASN A 442 -0.94 29.20 -24.97
CA ASN A 442 -0.09 28.27 -25.71
C ASN A 442 -0.85 27.31 -26.64
N TYR A 443 -2.10 26.96 -26.34
CA TYR A 443 -2.84 25.90 -27.05
C TYR A 443 -4.14 26.34 -27.75
N ARG A 444 -4.52 27.63 -27.72
CA ARG A 444 -5.65 28.14 -28.54
C ARG A 444 -5.37 28.00 -30.04
N THR A 445 -6.40 27.60 -30.79
CA THR A 445 -6.30 27.26 -32.22
C THR A 445 -7.05 28.22 -33.16
N GLY A 446 -7.92 29.07 -32.62
CA GLY A 446 -8.71 30.03 -33.41
C GLY A 446 -9.81 30.70 -32.57
N SER A 447 -10.46 31.71 -33.13
CA SER A 447 -11.65 32.34 -32.53
C SER A 447 -12.95 31.73 -33.09
N PHE A 448 -14.09 32.03 -32.46
CA PHE A 448 -15.39 31.61 -33.00
C PHE A 448 -15.77 32.44 -34.23
N ALA A 449 -15.43 31.92 -35.41
CA ALA A 449 -15.73 32.52 -36.71
C ALA A 449 -16.54 31.52 -37.59
N PRO A 450 -17.88 31.48 -37.46
CA PRO A 450 -18.72 30.55 -38.21
C PRO A 450 -18.66 30.81 -39.72
N LYS A 451 -18.46 29.74 -40.51
CA LYS A 451 -18.45 29.78 -41.98
C LYS A 451 -19.72 29.14 -42.52
N VAL A 452 -20.63 29.99 -42.99
CA VAL A 452 -21.92 29.55 -43.52
C VAL A 452 -21.75 29.12 -44.98
N VAL A 453 -22.33 27.97 -45.33
CA VAL A 453 -22.50 27.57 -46.74
C VAL A 453 -23.73 28.29 -47.29
N VAL A 454 -23.58 28.92 -48.45
CA VAL A 454 -24.65 29.65 -49.14
C VAL A 454 -25.15 28.82 -50.33
N TYR A 455 -26.45 28.88 -50.62
CA TYR A 455 -26.98 28.34 -51.86
C TYR A 455 -26.49 29.16 -53.08
N GLU A 456 -25.59 28.58 -53.87
CA GLU A 456 -25.09 29.16 -55.12
C GLU A 456 -26.12 28.95 -56.25
N ASN A 457 -27.02 29.91 -56.44
CA ASN A 457 -27.95 29.91 -57.57
C ASN A 457 -27.19 30.22 -58.88
N TYR A 458 -27.37 29.38 -59.91
CA TYR A 458 -26.71 29.51 -61.22
C TYR A 458 -26.93 30.89 -61.90
N TYR A 459 -28.04 31.58 -61.59
CA TYR A 459 -28.37 32.90 -62.11
C TYR A 459 -28.00 34.05 -61.16
N ASN A 460 -27.16 33.80 -60.15
CA ASN A 460 -26.73 34.77 -59.12
C ASN A 460 -27.89 35.48 -58.39
N LYS A 461 -29.04 34.82 -58.24
CA LYS A 461 -30.13 35.26 -57.37
C LYS A 461 -29.85 34.86 -55.93
N VAL A 462 -30.19 35.74 -54.98
CA VAL A 462 -29.87 35.54 -53.56
C VAL A 462 -31.13 35.66 -52.70
N ASP A 463 -32.23 35.15 -53.25
CA ASP A 463 -33.59 35.39 -52.75
C ASP A 463 -34.01 34.37 -51.67
N GLU A 464 -33.22 33.29 -51.47
CA GLU A 464 -33.57 32.14 -50.62
C GLU A 464 -32.82 32.11 -49.27
N GLN A 465 -31.82 32.97 -49.07
CA GLN A 465 -30.95 32.93 -47.89
C GLN A 465 -30.62 34.34 -47.38
N THR A 466 -30.63 34.52 -46.06
CA THR A 466 -30.36 35.81 -45.40
C THR A 466 -28.94 35.85 -44.82
N PHE A 467 -28.49 34.74 -44.24
CA PHE A 467 -27.24 34.64 -43.49
C PHE A 467 -26.13 33.97 -44.28
N GLY A 468 -24.88 34.41 -44.12
CA GLY A 468 -23.71 33.93 -44.87
C GLY A 468 -23.49 34.58 -46.24
N VAL A 469 -24.50 35.31 -46.72
CA VAL A 469 -24.50 36.01 -48.01
C VAL A 469 -23.55 37.22 -47.97
N ASP A 470 -22.88 37.51 -49.09
CA ASP A 470 -22.11 38.75 -49.25
C ASP A 470 -22.97 39.99 -49.01
N LEU A 471 -22.43 40.93 -48.22
CA LEU A 471 -23.16 42.10 -47.74
C LEU A 471 -23.74 42.96 -48.88
N GLU A 472 -23.01 43.09 -49.99
CA GLU A 472 -23.43 43.85 -51.16
C GLU A 472 -24.51 43.12 -51.95
N ALA A 473 -24.39 41.79 -52.08
CA ALA A 473 -25.41 40.96 -52.72
C ALA A 473 -26.75 41.03 -51.96
N ARG A 474 -26.72 40.92 -50.62
CA ARG A 474 -27.91 41.04 -49.77
C ARG A 474 -28.56 42.42 -49.85
N ALA A 475 -27.75 43.49 -49.72
CA ALA A 475 -28.25 44.87 -49.82
C ALA A 475 -28.85 45.18 -51.20
N ARG A 476 -28.27 44.65 -52.28
CA ARG A 476 -28.79 44.78 -53.65
C ARG A 476 -30.14 44.05 -53.80
N ALA A 477 -30.27 42.82 -53.29
CA ALA A 477 -31.54 42.09 -53.30
C ALA A 477 -32.64 42.86 -52.54
N ASP A 478 -32.28 43.45 -51.40
CA ASP A 478 -33.14 44.29 -50.57
C ASP A 478 -33.46 45.68 -51.20
N LYS A 479 -32.80 46.05 -52.30
CA LYS A 479 -32.85 47.38 -52.95
C LYS A 479 -32.52 48.54 -51.99
N LYS A 480 -31.65 48.30 -51.01
CA LYS A 480 -31.20 49.29 -50.00
C LYS A 480 -29.67 49.40 -49.95
N ARG A 481 -29.16 50.44 -49.30
CA ARG A 481 -27.71 50.61 -49.04
C ARG A 481 -27.21 49.84 -47.82
N VAL A 482 -28.11 49.44 -46.93
CA VAL A 482 -27.87 48.61 -45.74
C VAL A 482 -28.88 47.45 -45.81
N PRO A 483 -28.47 46.19 -45.57
CA PRO A 483 -29.40 45.06 -45.55
C PRO A 483 -30.56 45.28 -44.59
N VAL A 484 -31.76 44.85 -44.98
CA VAL A 484 -32.99 45.07 -44.19
C VAL A 484 -32.87 44.39 -42.84
N ILE A 485 -32.27 43.19 -42.78
CA ILE A 485 -32.01 42.47 -41.52
C ILE A 485 -31.24 43.32 -40.50
N VAL A 486 -30.19 44.03 -40.91
CA VAL A 486 -29.41 44.91 -40.01
C VAL A 486 -30.27 46.08 -39.54
N THR A 487 -30.96 46.78 -40.46
CA THR A 487 -31.82 47.91 -40.08
C THR A 487 -32.97 47.48 -39.16
N SER A 488 -33.58 46.32 -39.41
CA SER A 488 -34.69 45.80 -38.61
C SER A 488 -34.25 45.41 -37.19
N LEU A 489 -33.09 44.77 -37.04
CA LEU A 489 -32.52 44.44 -35.73
C LEU A 489 -32.20 45.72 -34.94
N LEU A 490 -31.52 46.69 -35.56
CA LEU A 490 -31.16 47.95 -34.89
C LEU A 490 -32.40 48.78 -34.50
N THR A 491 -33.39 48.90 -35.38
CA THR A 491 -34.64 49.62 -35.08
C THR A 491 -35.47 48.92 -34.00
N TYR A 492 -35.53 47.58 -33.99
CA TYR A 492 -36.20 46.84 -32.91
C TYR A 492 -35.54 47.11 -31.56
N LEU A 493 -34.20 47.02 -31.49
CA LEU A 493 -33.45 47.31 -30.26
C LEU A 493 -33.65 48.77 -29.80
N ASP A 494 -33.58 49.75 -30.70
CA ASP A 494 -33.82 51.18 -30.39
C ASP A 494 -35.23 51.44 -29.84
N HIS A 495 -36.25 50.71 -30.32
CA HIS A 495 -37.62 50.84 -29.83
C HIS A 495 -37.85 50.18 -28.47
N HIS A 496 -37.08 49.14 -28.12
CA HIS A 496 -37.25 48.36 -26.89
C HIS A 496 -36.24 48.68 -25.78
N TYR A 497 -35.22 49.50 -26.01
CA TYR A 497 -34.40 50.05 -24.91
C TYR A 497 -35.17 50.87 -23.86
N PRO A 498 -36.21 51.65 -24.20
CA PRO A 498 -37.05 52.33 -23.21
C PRO A 498 -37.76 51.37 -22.25
N ASP A 499 -38.12 50.17 -22.72
CA ASP A 499 -38.83 49.14 -21.95
C ASP A 499 -37.94 48.48 -20.88
N LEU A 500 -36.62 48.64 -20.97
CA LEU A 500 -35.65 48.11 -20.01
C LEU A 500 -35.49 49.04 -18.80
N GLU A 501 -35.56 48.45 -17.61
CA GLU A 501 -35.42 49.13 -16.32
C GLU A 501 -33.95 49.53 -16.07
N GLY A 502 -33.65 50.80 -16.33
CA GLY A 502 -32.37 51.41 -16.02
C GLY A 502 -31.27 51.20 -17.05
N ASP A 503 -30.23 52.02 -16.96
CA ASP A 503 -29.15 52.06 -17.95
C ASP A 503 -28.22 50.84 -17.89
N GLU A 504 -28.11 50.19 -16.73
CA GLU A 504 -27.38 48.93 -16.60
C GLU A 504 -28.02 47.81 -17.43
N ALA A 505 -29.36 47.69 -17.40
CA ALA A 505 -30.08 46.70 -18.22
C ALA A 505 -29.92 46.97 -19.72
N ARG A 506 -30.01 48.25 -20.13
CA ARG A 506 -29.82 48.69 -21.54
C ARG A 506 -28.41 48.38 -22.04
N ARG A 507 -27.39 48.66 -21.23
CA ARG A 507 -25.99 48.33 -21.51
C ARG A 507 -25.76 46.81 -21.51
N GLY A 508 -26.41 46.08 -20.61
CA GLY A 508 -26.34 44.63 -20.49
C GLY A 508 -26.71 43.87 -21.77
N VAL A 509 -27.64 44.39 -22.58
CA VAL A 509 -28.09 43.78 -23.85
C VAL A 509 -26.96 43.30 -24.75
N TRP A 510 -25.86 44.05 -24.84
CA TRP A 510 -24.73 43.69 -25.71
C TRP A 510 -23.66 42.83 -25.03
N LEU A 511 -23.58 42.87 -23.70
CA LEU A 511 -22.54 42.21 -22.90
C LEU A 511 -22.97 40.85 -22.32
N VAL A 512 -24.28 40.58 -22.22
CA VAL A 512 -24.80 39.29 -21.77
C VAL A 512 -24.40 38.19 -22.76
N GLU A 513 -23.89 37.08 -22.21
CA GLU A 513 -23.64 35.85 -22.97
C GLU A 513 -24.96 35.11 -23.21
N VAL A 514 -25.44 35.16 -24.45
CA VAL A 514 -26.63 34.43 -24.88
C VAL A 514 -26.24 33.02 -25.34
N PRO A 515 -26.86 31.95 -24.83
CA PRO A 515 -26.71 30.60 -25.34
C PRO A 515 -26.89 30.53 -26.87
N LEU A 516 -25.85 30.11 -27.59
CA LEU A 516 -25.82 30.07 -29.06
C LEU A 516 -27.03 29.34 -29.69
N ALA A 517 -27.59 28.36 -28.98
CA ALA A 517 -28.81 27.65 -29.39
C ALA A 517 -30.07 28.56 -29.48
N GLN A 518 -30.19 29.60 -28.65
CA GLN A 518 -31.28 30.59 -28.76
C GLN A 518 -31.07 31.49 -29.97
N THR A 519 -29.87 32.02 -30.16
CA THR A 519 -29.50 32.80 -31.36
C THR A 519 -29.73 32.00 -32.64
N HIS A 520 -29.36 30.72 -32.67
CA HIS A 520 -29.62 29.82 -33.80
C HIS A 520 -31.12 29.54 -34.03
N LYS A 521 -31.95 29.44 -32.98
CA LYS A 521 -33.41 29.32 -33.14
C LYS A 521 -34.01 30.54 -33.82
N LEU A 522 -33.63 31.75 -33.42
CA LEU A 522 -34.09 32.99 -34.06
C LEU A 522 -33.54 33.11 -35.49
N ARG A 523 -32.23 32.85 -35.68
CA ARG A 523 -31.58 32.80 -37.01
C ARG A 523 -32.33 31.89 -37.99
N ASN A 524 -32.71 30.68 -37.56
CA ASN A 524 -33.39 29.71 -38.42
C ASN A 524 -34.80 30.19 -38.86
N LYS A 525 -35.51 30.98 -38.03
CA LYS A 525 -36.80 31.58 -38.42
C LYS A 525 -36.66 32.70 -39.46
N LEU A 526 -35.47 33.29 -39.58
CA LEU A 526 -35.18 34.48 -40.41
C LEU A 526 -34.25 34.21 -41.60
N ASN A 527 -33.82 32.95 -41.78
CA ASN A 527 -32.92 32.54 -42.86
C ASN A 527 -33.70 32.04 -44.09
N ASP A 528 -34.63 32.85 -44.59
CA ASP A 528 -35.48 32.53 -45.75
C ASP A 528 -35.33 33.53 -46.92
N GLY A 529 -34.37 34.47 -46.80
CA GLY A 529 -34.09 35.49 -47.80
C GLY A 529 -35.08 36.67 -47.83
N LYS A 530 -36.10 36.69 -46.96
CA LYS A 530 -37.13 37.74 -46.92
C LYS A 530 -36.82 38.83 -45.88
N PRO A 531 -37.47 40.00 -45.96
CA PRO A 531 -37.48 40.98 -44.87
C PRO A 531 -38.02 40.35 -43.57
N PRO A 532 -37.33 40.49 -42.42
CA PRO A 532 -37.80 39.97 -41.14
C PRO A 532 -39.05 40.71 -40.65
N SER A 533 -40.02 39.98 -40.07
CA SER A 533 -41.12 40.59 -39.31
C SER A 533 -40.70 40.91 -37.88
N MET A 534 -41.24 42.00 -37.32
CA MET A 534 -40.99 42.40 -35.93
C MET A 534 -41.59 41.40 -34.93
N ASP A 535 -42.68 40.73 -35.29
CA ASP A 535 -43.34 39.73 -34.42
C ASP A 535 -42.39 38.57 -34.08
N VAL A 536 -41.52 38.18 -35.02
CA VAL A 536 -40.55 37.10 -34.82
C VAL A 536 -39.45 37.49 -33.83
N PHE A 537 -39.14 38.78 -33.69
CA PHE A 537 -38.22 39.27 -32.66
C PHE A 537 -38.89 39.28 -31.27
N ALA A 538 -40.18 39.59 -31.18
CA ALA A 538 -40.95 39.62 -29.93
C ALA A 538 -41.13 38.23 -29.27
N GLU A 539 -40.91 37.14 -30.01
CA GLU A 539 -40.86 35.78 -29.47
C GLU A 539 -39.56 35.46 -28.70
N PHE A 540 -38.59 36.38 -28.67
CA PHE A 540 -37.28 36.20 -28.03
C PHE A 540 -36.91 37.41 -27.16
N ASP A 541 -35.97 37.20 -26.23
CA ASP A 541 -35.43 38.25 -25.39
C ASP A 541 -34.53 39.23 -26.17
N ILE A 542 -34.50 40.49 -25.72
CA ILE A 542 -33.75 41.58 -26.35
C ILE A 542 -32.24 41.24 -26.51
N PRO A 543 -31.54 40.63 -25.52
CA PRO A 543 -30.18 40.13 -25.70
C PRO A 543 -30.03 39.11 -26.83
N THR A 544 -30.97 38.16 -27.01
CA THR A 544 -30.95 37.23 -28.15
C THR A 544 -31.03 37.94 -29.50
N VAL A 545 -31.81 39.02 -29.60
CA VAL A 545 -31.91 39.83 -30.83
C VAL A 545 -30.59 40.58 -31.11
N ALA A 546 -29.94 41.14 -30.09
CA ALA A 546 -28.61 41.75 -30.22
C ALA A 546 -27.52 40.71 -30.55
N SER A 547 -27.60 39.52 -29.94
CA SER A 547 -26.75 38.36 -30.24
C SER A 547 -26.89 37.91 -31.70
N LEU A 548 -28.09 38.00 -32.28
CA LEU A 548 -28.29 37.70 -33.70
C LEU A 548 -27.57 38.70 -34.62
N LEU A 549 -27.49 39.99 -34.26
CA LEU A 549 -26.70 40.95 -35.06
C LEU A 549 -25.20 40.63 -34.98
N LYS A 550 -24.69 40.29 -33.77
CA LYS A 550 -23.30 39.82 -33.60
C LYS A 550 -23.02 38.61 -34.49
N LEU A 551 -23.91 37.61 -34.46
CA LEU A 551 -23.78 36.41 -35.29
C LEU A 551 -23.87 36.71 -36.80
N TYR A 552 -24.81 37.55 -37.24
CA TYR A 552 -24.95 37.95 -38.64
C TYR A 552 -23.64 38.55 -39.19
N LEU A 553 -23.02 39.47 -38.43
CA LEU A 553 -21.76 40.10 -38.81
C LEU A 553 -20.58 39.11 -38.82
N LEU A 554 -20.55 38.16 -37.89
CA LEU A 554 -19.54 37.09 -37.86
C LEU A 554 -19.70 36.09 -39.01
N GLU A 555 -20.92 35.83 -39.46
CA GLU A 555 -21.22 34.89 -40.55
C GLU A 555 -20.98 35.47 -41.96
N LEU A 556 -20.73 36.77 -42.10
CA LEU A 556 -20.37 37.40 -43.38
C LEU A 556 -19.08 36.75 -43.96
N PRO A 557 -18.99 36.60 -45.30
CA PRO A 557 -17.84 35.93 -45.95
C PRO A 557 -16.52 36.70 -45.82
N ASP A 558 -16.57 38.02 -45.60
CA ASP A 558 -15.47 38.87 -45.15
C ASP A 558 -15.99 39.74 -43.99
N SER A 559 -15.12 40.25 -43.12
CA SER A 559 -15.56 41.13 -42.02
C SER A 559 -16.10 42.47 -42.53
N LEU A 560 -16.94 43.14 -41.73
CA LEU A 560 -17.63 44.37 -42.11
C LEU A 560 -16.66 45.46 -42.62
N VAL A 561 -15.54 45.64 -41.91
CA VAL A 561 -14.30 46.22 -42.45
C VAL A 561 -13.51 45.07 -43.08
N SER A 562 -13.25 45.15 -44.38
CA SER A 562 -12.64 44.05 -45.15
C SER A 562 -11.30 43.62 -44.58
N SER A 563 -11.06 42.30 -44.50
CA SER A 563 -9.77 41.74 -44.10
C SER A 563 -8.60 42.16 -45.01
N HIS A 564 -8.87 42.71 -46.21
CA HIS A 564 -7.84 43.29 -47.07
C HIS A 564 -7.16 44.53 -46.46
N VAL A 565 -7.90 45.38 -45.74
CA VAL A 565 -7.33 46.58 -45.08
C VAL A 565 -6.75 46.29 -43.69
N TYR A 566 -6.81 45.04 -43.21
CA TYR A 566 -6.28 44.64 -41.90
C TYR A 566 -4.80 45.03 -41.72
N GLU A 567 -3.94 44.79 -42.72
CA GLU A 567 -2.51 45.13 -42.64
C GLU A 567 -2.25 46.64 -42.59
N ILE A 568 -3.10 47.44 -43.24
CA ILE A 568 -3.05 48.91 -43.17
C ILE A 568 -3.44 49.34 -41.75
N ILE A 569 -4.51 48.78 -41.20
CA ILE A 569 -5.00 49.07 -39.84
C ILE A 569 -4.01 48.61 -38.77
N ARG A 570 -3.37 47.44 -38.94
CA ARG A 570 -2.23 47.00 -38.13
C ARG A 570 -1.14 48.06 -38.16
N THR A 571 -0.69 48.48 -39.35
CA THR A 571 0.36 49.48 -39.53
C THR A 571 0.02 50.80 -38.81
N ILE A 572 -1.22 51.28 -38.94
CA ILE A 572 -1.71 52.48 -38.22
C ILE A 572 -1.57 52.34 -36.70
N TYR A 573 -1.75 51.15 -36.13
CA TYR A 573 -1.68 50.94 -34.67
C TYR A 573 -0.35 50.35 -34.15
N THR A 574 0.56 49.93 -35.03
CA THR A 574 1.91 49.45 -34.65
C THR A 574 3.00 50.49 -34.83
N THR A 575 2.81 51.49 -35.70
CA THR A 575 3.84 52.48 -36.01
C THR A 575 3.79 53.67 -35.04
N PRO A 576 4.82 53.90 -34.20
CA PRO A 576 4.80 54.94 -33.15
C PRO A 576 4.68 56.37 -33.72
N ALA A 577 4.96 56.60 -35.00
CA ALA A 577 4.77 57.90 -35.64
C ALA A 577 3.29 58.37 -35.67
N THR A 578 2.32 57.46 -35.54
CA THR A 578 0.88 57.80 -35.47
C THR A 578 0.42 58.18 -34.06
N GLU A 579 1.27 58.02 -33.03
CA GLU A 579 0.94 58.37 -31.65
C GLU A 579 1.05 59.88 -31.38
N HIS A 580 1.73 60.65 -32.26
CA HIS A 580 2.01 62.06 -32.00
C HIS A 580 0.90 63.05 -32.36
N THR A 581 -0.09 62.68 -33.18
CA THR A 581 -1.34 63.46 -33.32
C THR A 581 -2.53 62.53 -33.62
N GLU A 582 -3.57 62.64 -32.79
CA GLU A 582 -4.84 61.93 -32.96
C GLU A 582 -5.51 62.25 -34.30
N GLU A 583 -5.46 63.52 -34.71
CA GLU A 583 -5.98 64.01 -36.00
C GLU A 583 -5.34 63.29 -37.21
N ALA A 584 -4.03 63.01 -37.18
CA ALA A 584 -3.36 62.28 -38.24
C ALA A 584 -3.82 60.81 -38.30
N ARG A 585 -4.00 60.16 -37.14
CA ARG A 585 -4.54 58.80 -37.06
C ARG A 585 -5.95 58.74 -37.65
N VAL A 586 -6.83 59.67 -37.28
CA VAL A 586 -8.20 59.77 -37.81
C VAL A 586 -8.21 60.04 -39.32
N SER A 587 -7.32 60.90 -39.84
CA SER A 587 -7.18 61.18 -41.28
C SER A 587 -6.77 59.93 -42.09
N VAL A 588 -5.79 59.16 -41.59
CA VAL A 588 -5.38 57.91 -42.25
C VAL A 588 -6.47 56.83 -42.15
N LEU A 589 -7.23 56.79 -41.04
CA LEU A 589 -8.42 55.92 -40.92
C LEU A 589 -9.52 56.31 -41.92
N GLN A 590 -9.82 57.61 -42.12
CA GLN A 590 -10.76 58.07 -43.16
C GLN A 590 -10.29 57.63 -44.56
N GLN A 591 -9.01 57.81 -44.89
CA GLN A 591 -8.45 57.36 -46.17
C GLN A 591 -8.47 55.83 -46.34
N THR A 592 -8.31 55.08 -45.26
CA THR A 592 -8.33 53.60 -45.29
C THR A 592 -9.76 53.07 -45.43
N LEU A 593 -10.70 53.60 -44.65
CA LEU A 593 -12.11 53.19 -44.66
C LEU A 593 -12.85 53.64 -45.93
N SER A 594 -12.42 54.72 -46.60
CA SER A 594 -13.00 55.14 -47.89
C SER A 594 -12.74 54.17 -49.05
N GLN A 595 -11.81 53.22 -48.89
CA GLN A 595 -11.55 52.14 -49.84
C GLN A 595 -12.59 51.00 -49.74
N LEU A 596 -13.39 50.96 -48.68
CA LEU A 596 -14.45 49.98 -48.50
C LEU A 596 -15.62 50.28 -49.45
N ARG A 597 -16.42 49.24 -49.77
CA ARG A 597 -17.63 49.42 -50.58
C ARG A 597 -18.65 50.27 -49.82
N LEU A 598 -19.44 51.04 -50.55
CA LEU A 598 -20.42 51.95 -49.97
C LEU A 598 -21.49 51.24 -49.11
N THR A 599 -21.80 49.98 -49.39
CA THR A 599 -22.65 49.12 -48.53
C THR A 599 -21.99 48.82 -47.19
N ASN A 600 -20.70 48.48 -47.16
CA ASN A 600 -19.93 48.25 -45.93
C ASN A 600 -19.85 49.54 -45.11
N ILE A 601 -19.53 50.68 -45.75
CA ILE A 601 -19.47 51.98 -45.08
C ILE A 601 -20.83 52.35 -44.47
N ALA A 602 -21.93 52.22 -45.23
CA ALA A 602 -23.27 52.54 -44.75
C ALA A 602 -23.76 51.59 -43.63
N THR A 603 -23.40 50.31 -43.70
CA THR A 603 -23.74 49.32 -42.67
C THR A 603 -22.92 49.55 -41.40
N LEU A 604 -21.64 49.89 -41.53
CA LEU A 604 -20.79 50.27 -40.42
C LEU A 604 -21.26 51.58 -39.76
N ASP A 605 -21.61 52.60 -40.55
CA ASP A 605 -22.22 53.85 -40.06
C ASP A 605 -23.51 53.55 -39.29
N ALA A 606 -24.42 52.73 -39.82
CA ALA A 606 -25.65 52.35 -39.13
C ALA A 606 -25.38 51.68 -37.76
N CYS A 607 -24.45 50.73 -37.69
CA CYS A 607 -24.04 50.11 -36.44
C CYS A 607 -23.38 51.12 -35.48
N MET A 608 -22.43 51.93 -35.96
CA MET A 608 -21.73 52.91 -35.10
C MET A 608 -22.67 53.99 -34.58
N ASN A 609 -23.62 54.50 -35.38
CA ASN A 609 -24.65 55.44 -34.91
C ASN A 609 -25.47 54.84 -33.75
N HIS A 610 -25.86 53.57 -33.84
CA HIS A 610 -26.60 52.89 -32.77
C HIS A 610 -25.75 52.75 -31.50
N PHE A 611 -24.49 52.32 -31.61
CA PHE A 611 -23.61 52.15 -30.45
C PHE A 611 -23.21 53.47 -29.79
N THR A 612 -22.84 54.51 -30.54
CA THR A 612 -22.52 55.81 -29.93
C THR A 612 -23.74 56.44 -29.29
N ARG A 613 -24.92 56.36 -29.94
CA ARG A 613 -26.19 56.79 -29.35
C ARG A 613 -26.50 56.06 -28.04
N LEU A 614 -26.27 54.74 -27.96
CA LEU A 614 -26.45 53.98 -26.73
C LEU A 614 -25.47 54.42 -25.63
N ILE A 615 -24.20 54.65 -25.97
CA ILE A 615 -23.17 55.16 -25.05
C ILE A 615 -23.55 56.57 -24.52
N GLU A 616 -23.96 57.47 -25.41
CA GLU A 616 -24.38 58.84 -25.09
C GLU A 616 -25.63 58.87 -24.21
N LEU A 617 -26.69 58.14 -24.61
CA LEU A 617 -27.98 58.13 -23.89
C LEU A 617 -27.90 57.47 -22.51
N THR A 618 -27.00 56.50 -22.31
CA THR A 618 -26.80 55.84 -21.01
C THR A 618 -25.64 56.43 -20.21
N THR A 619 -25.00 57.50 -20.70
CA THR A 619 -23.78 58.10 -20.12
C THR A 619 -22.76 57.05 -19.69
N ALA A 620 -22.44 56.14 -20.61
CA ALA A 620 -21.68 54.95 -20.28
C ALA A 620 -20.22 55.25 -19.90
N ASP A 621 -19.69 54.43 -19.00
CA ASP A 621 -18.34 54.56 -18.46
C ASP A 621 -17.29 53.85 -19.32
N GLU A 622 -16.02 54.16 -19.05
CA GLU A 622 -14.89 53.63 -19.81
C GLU A 622 -14.73 52.10 -19.72
N ASP A 623 -15.18 51.49 -18.63
CA ASP A 623 -15.22 50.03 -18.49
C ASP A 623 -16.27 49.40 -19.42
N TYR A 624 -17.50 49.96 -19.47
CA TYR A 624 -18.50 49.52 -20.46
C TYR A 624 -18.02 49.72 -21.91
N ILE A 625 -17.47 50.90 -22.24
CA ILE A 625 -16.96 51.20 -23.59
C ILE A 625 -15.88 50.19 -23.99
N SER A 626 -14.98 49.83 -23.05
CA SER A 626 -13.93 48.84 -23.28
C SER A 626 -14.52 47.43 -23.48
N LYS A 627 -15.45 46.99 -22.63
CA LYS A 627 -16.13 45.68 -22.76
C LYS A 627 -16.92 45.56 -24.07
N LEU A 628 -17.64 46.62 -24.45
CA LEU A 628 -18.39 46.68 -25.70
C LEU A 628 -17.46 46.64 -26.92
N ALA A 629 -16.37 47.41 -26.89
CA ALA A 629 -15.36 47.42 -27.96
C ALA A 629 -14.69 46.05 -28.13
N THR A 630 -14.37 45.35 -27.03
CA THR A 630 -13.86 43.97 -27.08
C THR A 630 -14.87 43.00 -27.67
N THR A 631 -16.16 43.13 -27.31
CA THR A 631 -17.24 42.27 -27.81
C THR A 631 -17.49 42.44 -29.31
N LEU A 632 -17.38 43.67 -29.82
CA LEU A 632 -17.67 44.00 -31.22
C LEU A 632 -16.46 43.89 -32.16
N ALA A 633 -15.23 43.96 -31.64
CA ALA A 633 -13.99 43.82 -32.41
C ALA A 633 -14.01 42.66 -33.44
N PRO A 634 -14.33 41.39 -33.08
CA PRO A 634 -14.35 40.29 -34.04
C PRO A 634 -15.52 40.37 -35.05
N CYS A 635 -16.59 41.10 -34.74
CA CYS A 635 -17.70 41.31 -35.66
C CYS A 635 -17.35 42.30 -36.78
N VAL A 636 -16.42 43.23 -36.52
CA VAL A 636 -16.12 44.36 -37.42
C VAL A 636 -14.84 44.16 -38.23
N LEU A 637 -13.75 43.72 -37.61
CA LEU A 637 -12.45 43.52 -38.30
C LEU A 637 -11.80 42.21 -37.87
N ARG A 638 -11.51 41.34 -38.85
CA ARG A 638 -10.80 40.07 -38.64
C ARG A 638 -9.58 39.97 -39.57
N PRO A 639 -8.48 39.35 -39.13
CA PRO A 639 -7.38 39.01 -40.03
C PRO A 639 -7.85 37.94 -41.04
N ARG A 640 -7.27 37.93 -42.24
CA ARG A 640 -7.62 36.97 -43.29
C ARG A 640 -7.28 35.51 -42.93
N GLN A 641 -6.25 35.32 -42.11
CA GLN A 641 -5.86 34.05 -41.53
C GLN A 641 -5.54 34.27 -40.06
N GLU A 642 -6.09 33.42 -39.20
CA GLU A 642 -5.78 33.42 -37.78
C GLU A 642 -4.46 32.68 -37.53
N THR A 643 -3.58 33.32 -36.77
CA THR A 643 -2.26 32.86 -36.33
C THR A 643 -2.06 33.25 -34.87
N SER A 644 -1.13 32.60 -34.17
CA SER A 644 -0.83 32.92 -32.75
C SER A 644 -0.51 34.41 -32.55
N LEU A 645 0.22 35.03 -33.46
CA LEU A 645 0.54 36.46 -33.42
C LEU A 645 -0.71 37.35 -33.56
N THR A 646 -1.53 37.12 -34.60
CA THR A 646 -2.80 37.88 -34.79
C THR A 646 -3.80 37.71 -33.64
N MET A 647 -3.66 36.65 -32.85
CA MET A 647 -4.52 36.37 -31.69
C MET A 647 -4.14 37.16 -30.43
N GLU A 648 -2.98 37.83 -30.43
CA GLU A 648 -2.52 38.72 -29.34
C GLU A 648 -2.72 40.20 -29.67
N GLU A 649 -2.94 40.51 -30.95
CA GLU A 649 -3.07 41.86 -31.48
C GLU A 649 -4.37 42.54 -31.04
N LYS A 650 -4.25 43.75 -30.49
CA LYS A 650 -5.40 44.57 -30.05
C LYS A 650 -5.90 45.56 -31.13
N HIS A 651 -5.57 45.34 -32.40
CA HIS A 651 -5.86 46.29 -33.49
C HIS A 651 -7.36 46.45 -33.76
N SER A 652 -8.12 45.35 -33.84
CA SER A 652 -9.58 45.41 -34.01
C SER A 652 -10.27 46.12 -32.84
N TYR A 653 -9.77 45.95 -31.61
CA TYR A 653 -10.25 46.67 -30.43
C TYR A 653 -9.95 48.18 -30.51
N ARG A 654 -8.71 48.57 -30.86
CA ARG A 654 -8.31 49.98 -31.04
C ARG A 654 -9.14 50.66 -32.13
N LEU A 655 -9.42 49.97 -33.23
CA LEU A 655 -10.30 50.47 -34.29
C LEU A 655 -11.71 50.80 -33.78
N ILE A 656 -12.34 49.91 -33.00
CA ILE A 656 -13.67 50.18 -32.45
C ILE A 656 -13.64 51.39 -31.50
N ARG A 657 -12.59 51.56 -30.71
CA ARG A 657 -12.44 52.74 -29.83
C ARG A 657 -12.32 54.04 -30.61
N ASP A 658 -11.50 54.10 -31.66
CA ASP A 658 -11.42 55.28 -32.53
C ASP A 658 -12.75 55.53 -33.28
N LEU A 659 -13.45 54.46 -33.70
CA LEU A 659 -14.76 54.56 -34.34
C LEU A 659 -15.85 55.08 -33.40
N PHE A 660 -15.79 54.78 -32.10
CA PHE A 660 -16.70 55.36 -31.10
C PHE A 660 -16.34 56.82 -30.80
N ALA A 661 -15.06 57.12 -30.54
CA ALA A 661 -14.62 58.46 -30.14
C ALA A 661 -14.71 59.51 -31.26
N HIS A 662 -14.48 59.10 -32.51
CA HIS A 662 -14.40 60.02 -33.66
C HIS A 662 -15.46 59.74 -34.74
N LYS A 663 -16.58 59.12 -34.35
CA LYS A 663 -17.69 58.73 -35.22
C LYS A 663 -18.10 59.83 -36.21
N ASP A 664 -18.39 61.05 -35.74
CA ASP A 664 -18.87 62.11 -36.63
C ASP A 664 -17.77 62.64 -37.57
N ALA A 665 -16.53 62.73 -37.10
CA ALA A 665 -15.39 63.13 -37.92
C ALA A 665 -15.11 62.09 -39.03
N ILE A 666 -15.12 60.80 -38.69
CA ILE A 666 -14.86 59.70 -39.63
C ILE A 666 -16.01 59.60 -40.65
N PHE A 667 -17.26 59.43 -40.21
CA PHE A 667 -18.36 59.14 -41.13
C PHE A 667 -18.86 60.34 -41.92
N SER A 668 -18.75 61.58 -41.41
CA SER A 668 -19.06 62.77 -42.22
C SER A 668 -18.10 62.92 -43.40
N GLU A 669 -16.81 62.64 -43.17
CA GLU A 669 -15.81 62.67 -44.23
C GLU A 669 -16.00 61.52 -45.22
N LEU A 670 -16.26 60.30 -44.75
CA LEU A 670 -16.56 59.15 -45.64
C LEU A 670 -17.78 59.43 -46.52
N LYS A 671 -18.83 60.08 -45.98
CA LYS A 671 -19.99 60.56 -46.75
C LYS A 671 -19.54 61.56 -47.82
N ARG A 672 -18.75 62.58 -47.46
CA ARG A 672 -18.19 63.57 -48.40
C ARG A 672 -17.39 62.91 -49.53
N MET A 673 -16.40 62.08 -49.20
CA MET A 673 -15.57 61.34 -50.17
C MET A 673 -16.42 60.47 -51.11
N SER A 674 -17.44 59.76 -50.60
CA SER A 674 -18.31 58.91 -51.43
C SER A 674 -19.13 59.70 -52.47
N THR A 675 -19.58 60.91 -52.13
CA THR A 675 -20.31 61.78 -53.07
C THR A 675 -19.42 62.39 -54.15
N LEU A 676 -18.17 62.72 -53.80
CA LEU A 676 -17.15 63.22 -54.72
C LEU A 676 -16.74 62.14 -55.74
N SER A 677 -16.49 60.91 -55.30
CA SER A 677 -16.13 59.80 -56.20
C SER A 677 -17.25 59.42 -57.17
N HIS A 678 -18.52 59.47 -56.75
CA HIS A 678 -19.65 59.24 -57.68
C HIS A 678 -19.78 60.36 -58.72
N SER A 679 -19.59 61.62 -58.33
CA SER A 679 -19.76 62.78 -59.23
C SER A 679 -18.76 62.77 -60.41
N ALA A 680 -17.55 62.25 -60.21
CA ALA A 680 -16.55 62.09 -61.27
C ALA A 680 -16.90 61.02 -62.32
N SER A 681 -17.89 60.15 -62.07
CA SER A 681 -18.23 59.02 -62.94
C SER A 681 -19.39 59.29 -63.92
N VAL A 682 -20.13 60.39 -63.76
CA VAL A 682 -21.42 60.64 -64.44
C VAL A 682 -21.34 61.72 -65.54
N SER A 683 -20.26 62.52 -65.63
CA SER A 683 -20.13 63.61 -66.62
C SER A 683 -19.82 63.17 -68.05
N GLY A 684 -19.86 61.86 -68.35
CA GLY A 684 -19.31 61.26 -69.57
C GLY A 684 -20.32 60.60 -70.52
N SER A 685 -21.43 61.25 -70.86
CA SER A 685 -22.31 60.78 -71.95
C SER A 685 -23.22 61.85 -72.56
N ASN A 686 -22.94 62.24 -73.81
CA ASN A 686 -23.91 62.89 -74.70
C ASN A 686 -23.62 62.40 -76.13
N PRO A 687 -24.43 61.49 -76.71
CA PRO A 687 -24.12 60.87 -78.00
C PRO A 687 -24.85 61.56 -79.17
N ALA A 688 -24.25 62.61 -79.73
CA ALA A 688 -24.68 63.19 -81.00
C ALA A 688 -23.49 63.84 -81.74
N ALA A 689 -23.50 63.74 -83.07
CA ALA A 689 -22.48 64.23 -84.01
C ALA A 689 -21.08 63.55 -83.94
N ALA A 690 -20.89 62.54 -84.79
CA ALA A 690 -19.57 62.11 -85.23
C ALA A 690 -19.55 62.04 -86.77
N ARG A 691 -18.77 62.93 -87.40
CA ARG A 691 -18.35 62.82 -88.80
C ARG A 691 -16.92 63.33 -88.94
N ASP A 692 -16.10 62.54 -89.61
CA ASP A 692 -14.89 62.90 -90.36
C ASP A 692 -13.77 63.67 -89.63
N THR A 693 -12.69 62.95 -89.23
CA THR A 693 -11.28 63.11 -89.72
C THR A 693 -10.25 62.35 -88.84
N PRO A 694 -9.04 62.02 -89.36
CA PRO A 694 -8.16 61.02 -88.75
C PRO A 694 -7.11 61.56 -87.76
N SER A 695 -6.47 60.62 -87.04
CA SER A 695 -5.45 60.83 -85.99
C SER A 695 -4.15 61.51 -86.46
N PRO A 696 -3.29 61.97 -85.52
CA PRO A 696 -2.22 61.06 -85.11
C PRO A 696 -1.90 61.02 -83.59
N SER A 697 -1.29 59.89 -83.23
CA SER A 697 -0.62 59.50 -81.97
C SER A 697 -0.12 60.58 -80.99
N GLN A 698 -0.41 60.38 -79.70
CA GLN A 698 0.62 60.47 -78.65
C GLN A 698 0.27 59.63 -77.40
N THR A 699 1.31 59.10 -76.76
CA THR A 699 1.25 58.23 -75.58
C THR A 699 0.93 59.00 -74.29
N SER A 700 -0.06 58.53 -73.52
CA SER A 700 -0.12 58.83 -72.08
C SER A 700 -0.77 57.68 -71.29
N ASN A 701 -0.04 57.19 -70.29
CA ASN A 701 -0.58 56.26 -69.30
C ASN A 701 -1.64 56.97 -68.46
N SER A 702 -2.88 56.47 -68.47
CA SER A 702 -3.88 56.83 -67.47
C SER A 702 -4.29 55.58 -66.69
N ASN A 703 -3.80 55.49 -65.44
CA ASN A 703 -4.22 54.47 -64.48
C ASN A 703 -5.71 54.67 -64.15
N ARG A 704 -6.58 53.89 -64.81
CA ARG A 704 -7.93 53.65 -64.28
C ARG A 704 -7.84 52.57 -63.19
N PRO A 705 -8.24 52.83 -61.94
CA PRO A 705 -8.36 51.76 -60.96
C PRO A 705 -9.46 50.80 -61.43
N ARG A 706 -9.07 49.57 -61.79
CA ARG A 706 -10.02 48.48 -62.03
C ARG A 706 -10.72 48.19 -60.70
N ALA A 707 -12.05 48.30 -60.67
CA ALA A 707 -12.83 47.65 -59.63
C ALA A 707 -12.62 46.13 -59.77
N ILE A 708 -11.87 45.55 -58.84
CA ILE A 708 -11.56 44.11 -58.87
C ILE A 708 -12.78 43.36 -58.32
N SER A 709 -13.47 42.65 -59.20
CA SER A 709 -14.55 41.74 -58.81
C SER A 709 -14.00 40.69 -57.84
N THR A 710 -14.61 40.58 -56.65
CA THR A 710 -14.36 39.48 -55.70
C THR A 710 -15.21 38.27 -56.06
N ASP A 711 -15.24 37.93 -57.34
CA ASP A 711 -15.94 36.76 -57.84
C ASP A 711 -15.02 35.54 -57.76
N GLU A 712 -15.33 34.67 -56.80
CA GLU A 712 -14.62 33.42 -56.54
C GLU A 712 -14.64 32.48 -57.76
N SER A 713 -15.63 32.62 -58.65
CA SER A 713 -15.75 31.79 -59.86
C SER A 713 -14.56 31.96 -60.81
N ASN A 714 -14.07 33.18 -61.01
CA ASN A 714 -12.91 33.46 -61.86
C ASN A 714 -11.59 33.00 -61.21
N ARG A 715 -11.50 32.99 -59.87
CA ARG A 715 -10.35 32.41 -59.16
C ARG A 715 -10.27 30.90 -59.41
N LYS A 716 -11.41 30.21 -59.28
CA LYS A 716 -11.49 28.77 -59.55
C LYS A 716 -11.26 28.45 -61.03
N ALA A 717 -11.86 29.21 -61.94
CA ALA A 717 -11.64 29.06 -63.39
C ALA A 717 -10.16 29.22 -63.77
N HIS A 718 -9.46 30.27 -63.32
CA HIS A 718 -8.04 30.43 -63.61
C HIS A 718 -7.14 29.42 -62.87
N MET A 719 -7.57 28.88 -61.73
CA MET A 719 -6.84 27.81 -61.04
C MET A 719 -7.02 26.46 -61.77
N GLU A 720 -8.22 26.15 -62.24
CA GLU A 720 -8.51 24.97 -63.05
C GLU A 720 -7.88 25.07 -64.44
N GLU A 721 -7.89 26.25 -65.07
CA GLU A 721 -7.20 26.54 -66.33
C GLU A 721 -5.67 26.40 -66.18
N ARG A 722 -5.09 26.92 -65.08
CA ARG A 722 -3.67 26.73 -64.76
C ARG A 722 -3.32 25.27 -64.47
N THR A 723 -4.16 24.54 -63.74
CA THR A 723 -3.97 23.10 -63.46
C THR A 723 -4.16 22.26 -64.72
N ARG A 724 -5.09 22.63 -65.61
CA ARG A 724 -5.32 22.01 -66.92
C ARG A 724 -4.14 22.22 -67.84
N ALA A 725 -3.62 23.44 -67.93
CA ALA A 725 -2.38 23.74 -68.66
C ALA A 725 -1.17 23.00 -68.06
N LEU A 726 -1.14 22.75 -66.75
CA LEU A 726 -0.13 21.92 -66.09
C LEU A 726 -0.27 20.42 -66.45
N LEU A 727 -1.49 19.89 -66.52
CA LEU A 727 -1.77 18.51 -66.96
C LEU A 727 -1.45 18.29 -68.44
N GLU A 728 -1.85 19.24 -69.29
CA GLU A 728 -1.58 19.23 -70.73
C GLU A 728 -0.05 19.28 -70.99
N LYS A 729 0.68 20.08 -70.21
CA LYS A 729 2.15 20.12 -70.24
C LYS A 729 2.82 18.89 -69.61
N ALA A 730 2.11 18.11 -68.79
CA ALA A 730 2.60 16.86 -68.21
C ALA A 730 2.38 15.62 -69.10
N THR A 731 1.54 15.71 -70.14
CA THR A 731 1.20 14.59 -71.03
C THR A 731 2.00 14.55 -72.34
N GLY A 732 2.83 15.58 -72.62
CA GLY A 732 3.77 15.59 -73.74
C GLY A 732 5.12 14.91 -73.41
N SER A 733 5.49 13.85 -74.14
CA SER A 733 6.66 13.01 -73.83
C SER A 733 7.94 13.41 -74.60
N ARG A 734 9.06 13.58 -73.85
CA ARG A 734 10.49 13.66 -74.28
C ARG A 734 10.87 14.93 -75.10
N SER A 735 11.96 15.67 -74.81
CA SER A 735 13.30 15.23 -74.40
C SER A 735 14.22 16.33 -73.79
N ARG A 736 14.90 15.98 -72.68
CA ARG A 736 16.31 16.28 -72.28
C ARG A 736 17.01 17.58 -72.79
N ALA A 737 17.39 18.49 -71.87
CA ALA A 737 18.73 19.12 -71.80
C ALA A 737 18.99 19.97 -70.52
N THR A 738 20.10 19.65 -69.84
CA THR A 738 21.05 20.47 -69.05
C THR A 738 20.71 21.90 -68.56
N SER A 739 20.85 22.12 -67.25
CA SER A 739 21.07 23.44 -66.63
C SER A 739 22.49 23.98 -66.86
N PRO A 740 22.68 25.29 -67.12
CA PRO A 740 23.96 25.97 -66.94
C PRO A 740 24.01 26.69 -65.58
N ALA A 741 25.12 26.49 -64.86
CA ALA A 741 25.47 27.18 -63.61
C ALA A 741 26.35 28.44 -63.94
N PRO A 742 26.84 29.25 -62.96
CA PRO A 742 26.94 30.69 -63.12
C PRO A 742 28.36 31.22 -63.42
N SER A 743 28.50 32.55 -63.58
CA SER A 743 29.80 33.22 -63.69
C SER A 743 29.81 34.68 -63.21
N PRO A 744 30.97 35.25 -62.84
CA PRO A 744 31.08 36.07 -61.63
C PRO A 744 31.83 37.42 -61.82
N ARG A 745 31.98 38.19 -60.72
CA ARG A 745 32.93 39.33 -60.50
C ARG A 745 32.75 39.89 -59.06
N THR A 746 33.63 40.62 -58.36
CA THR A 746 35.12 40.84 -58.29
C THR A 746 35.36 41.84 -57.12
N ALA A 747 36.47 41.94 -56.38
CA ALA A 747 37.57 41.03 -56.00
C ALA A 747 38.52 41.75 -55.00
N GLY A 748 39.18 41.02 -54.08
CA GLY A 748 40.21 41.55 -53.14
C GLY A 748 39.66 42.14 -51.81
N SER A 749 40.45 42.30 -50.75
CA SER A 749 41.80 41.78 -50.45
C SER A 749 42.18 41.92 -48.96
N THR A 750 42.95 40.97 -48.43
CA THR A 750 43.94 41.11 -47.31
C THR A 750 43.54 41.71 -45.95
N ALA A 751 43.32 40.81 -44.98
CA ALA A 751 43.99 40.70 -43.66
C ALA A 751 44.26 41.93 -42.75
N HIS A 752 43.85 41.82 -41.46
CA HIS A 752 44.73 42.08 -40.30
C HIS A 752 44.23 41.41 -38.98
N ARG A 753 45.00 41.56 -37.89
CA ARG A 753 45.02 40.73 -36.66
C ARG A 753 44.33 41.37 -35.42
N ARG A 754 43.92 40.48 -34.49
CA ARG A 754 44.03 40.56 -32.99
C ARG A 754 43.03 41.38 -32.13
N ASP A 755 42.21 40.60 -31.40
CA ASP A 755 42.17 40.46 -29.92
C ASP A 755 41.21 41.28 -29.00
N ARG A 756 40.70 40.55 -27.98
CA ARG A 756 40.05 40.89 -26.69
C ARG A 756 38.74 41.70 -26.54
N SER A 757 37.65 40.93 -26.35
CA SER A 757 36.80 40.84 -25.12
C SER A 757 36.11 42.06 -24.49
N ILE A 758 34.77 42.00 -24.33
CA ILE A 758 33.98 42.03 -23.06
C ILE A 758 32.46 41.95 -23.36
N GLY A 759 31.69 41.23 -22.52
CA GLY A 759 30.22 41.39 -22.39
C GLY A 759 29.33 40.31 -23.03
N GLY A 760 28.58 39.57 -22.21
CA GLY A 760 27.35 38.83 -22.61
C GLY A 760 26.09 39.55 -22.09
N PRO A 761 24.92 38.89 -21.96
CA PRO A 761 24.56 37.51 -22.34
C PRO A 761 23.43 37.45 -23.40
N GLU A 762 23.18 36.28 -24.01
CA GLU A 762 21.85 35.63 -24.06
C GLU A 762 21.85 34.33 -24.90
N THR A 763 20.77 33.56 -24.77
CA THR A 763 20.67 32.13 -25.12
C THR A 763 20.30 31.89 -26.58
N ARG A 764 20.88 30.84 -27.19
CA ARG A 764 20.46 30.36 -28.52
C ARG A 764 20.40 28.83 -28.57
N PHE A 765 19.22 28.30 -28.88
CA PHE A 765 18.97 26.87 -29.11
C PHE A 765 19.78 26.33 -30.31
N PRO A 766 20.32 25.10 -30.23
CA PRO A 766 20.91 24.42 -31.39
C PRO A 766 19.84 23.65 -32.18
N VAL A 767 19.71 23.96 -33.46
CA VAL A 767 18.95 23.13 -34.42
C VAL A 767 19.85 21.97 -34.86
N THR A 768 19.47 20.74 -34.52
CA THR A 768 20.12 19.53 -35.07
C THR A 768 19.31 18.99 -36.25
N VAL A 769 19.98 18.84 -37.39
CA VAL A 769 19.40 18.27 -38.62
C VAL A 769 19.99 16.88 -38.82
N ALA A 770 19.15 15.84 -38.78
CA ALA A 770 19.55 14.49 -39.14
C ALA A 770 18.36 13.70 -39.71
N SER A 771 18.39 13.45 -41.02
CA SER A 771 17.54 12.43 -41.66
C SER A 771 18.31 11.11 -41.75
N PRO A 772 17.66 9.95 -41.58
CA PRO A 772 18.20 8.68 -42.07
C PRO A 772 17.43 8.20 -43.30
N THR A 773 18.17 7.69 -44.30
CA THR A 773 17.63 7.05 -45.51
C THR A 773 17.58 5.53 -45.29
N ALA A 774 16.66 4.85 -45.99
CA ALA A 774 16.30 3.45 -45.82
C ALA A 774 17.42 2.40 -46.00
N GLN A 775 17.20 1.18 -45.47
CA GLN A 775 17.38 -0.04 -46.25
C GLN A 775 16.51 -1.23 -45.75
N HIS A 776 16.36 -2.22 -46.64
CA HIS A 776 15.40 -3.34 -46.59
C HIS A 776 15.86 -4.52 -45.71
N GLU A 777 14.90 -5.31 -45.20
CA GLU A 777 14.82 -6.74 -45.53
C GLU A 777 13.40 -7.32 -45.35
N THR A 778 13.15 -8.51 -45.91
CA THR A 778 11.79 -8.99 -46.28
C THR A 778 11.40 -10.33 -45.67
N SER A 779 10.14 -10.48 -45.21
CA SER A 779 9.48 -11.80 -45.13
C SER A 779 7.95 -11.72 -45.29
N ARG A 780 7.43 -12.74 -45.99
CA ARG A 780 6.04 -13.03 -46.41
C ARG A 780 5.11 -13.24 -45.18
N GLY A 781 3.78 -13.04 -45.21
CA GLY A 781 2.84 -12.55 -46.23
C GLY A 781 1.48 -13.29 -46.16
N SER A 782 0.33 -12.61 -46.34
CA SER A 782 -0.96 -13.23 -46.76
C SER A 782 -2.11 -12.23 -47.06
N ARG A 783 -2.66 -12.31 -48.28
CA ARG A 783 -4.07 -12.11 -48.72
C ARG A 783 -4.90 -10.87 -48.31
N GLN A 784 -4.95 -9.93 -49.25
CA GLN A 784 -6.12 -9.24 -49.84
C GLN A 784 -7.52 -9.38 -49.18
N SER A 785 -8.18 -8.22 -48.96
CA SER A 785 -9.59 -8.03 -49.35
C SER A 785 -9.76 -6.62 -49.96
N LEU A 786 -10.67 -6.47 -50.92
CA LEU A 786 -10.88 -5.24 -51.71
C LEU A 786 -12.08 -4.44 -51.19
N GLY A 787 -11.91 -3.13 -51.01
CA GLY A 787 -13.01 -2.19 -50.73
C GLY A 787 -12.58 -0.75 -51.06
N PRO A 788 -13.47 0.11 -51.59
CA PRO A 788 -13.12 1.46 -52.02
C PRO A 788 -12.88 2.39 -50.82
N ILE A 789 -11.72 3.03 -50.79
CA ILE A 789 -11.35 3.98 -49.72
C ILE A 789 -11.97 5.35 -50.01
N LEU A 790 -13.02 5.68 -49.24
CA LEU A 790 -13.46 7.07 -49.07
C LEU A 790 -12.48 7.80 -48.13
N PRO A 791 -12.18 9.09 -48.36
CA PRO A 791 -11.33 9.86 -47.46
C PRO A 791 -12.06 10.11 -46.13
N LYS A 792 -11.74 9.32 -45.10
CA LYS A 792 -12.16 9.62 -43.73
C LYS A 792 -11.56 10.98 -43.33
N ARG A 793 -12.43 11.97 -43.07
CA ARG A 793 -12.07 13.13 -42.25
C ARG A 793 -11.60 12.61 -40.90
N ALA A 794 -10.46 13.10 -40.42
CA ALA A 794 -9.98 12.80 -39.07
C ALA A 794 -10.92 13.46 -38.06
N SER A 795 -11.88 12.69 -37.57
CA SER A 795 -12.89 13.13 -36.60
C SER A 795 -12.42 12.80 -35.20
N LEU A 796 -11.68 13.73 -34.59
CA LEU A 796 -11.42 13.79 -33.14
C LEU A 796 -11.08 12.44 -32.46
N ASP A 797 -10.03 11.76 -32.94
CA ASP A 797 -9.43 10.65 -32.19
C ASP A 797 -8.69 11.23 -30.96
N VAL A 798 -9.37 11.23 -29.81
CA VAL A 798 -8.75 11.42 -28.49
C VAL A 798 -7.99 10.12 -28.14
N PRO A 799 -6.77 10.18 -27.59
CA PRO A 799 -6.06 8.97 -27.17
C PRO A 799 -6.90 8.13 -26.19
N PRO A 800 -6.94 6.80 -26.32
CA PRO A 800 -7.71 5.95 -25.41
C PRO A 800 -7.17 6.06 -23.98
N GLU A 801 -8.07 6.08 -23.00
CA GLU A 801 -7.70 6.17 -21.58
C GLU A 801 -6.78 5.04 -21.14
N VAL A 802 -5.79 5.38 -20.30
CA VAL A 802 -4.81 4.43 -19.76
C VAL A 802 -5.45 3.66 -18.61
N SER A 803 -6.15 2.57 -18.94
CA SER A 803 -6.82 1.71 -17.95
C SER A 803 -5.81 1.04 -17.02
N LEU A 804 -5.64 1.58 -15.80
CA LEU A 804 -4.82 0.98 -14.74
C LEU A 804 -5.50 -0.29 -14.20
N GLY A 805 -5.00 -1.45 -14.61
CA GLY A 805 -5.56 -2.75 -14.21
C GLY A 805 -5.31 -3.09 -12.74
N LEU A 806 -6.40 -3.35 -12.01
CA LEU A 806 -6.38 -4.04 -10.72
C LEU A 806 -6.81 -5.51 -10.92
N PRO A 807 -6.19 -6.49 -10.24
CA PRO A 807 -6.54 -7.91 -10.40
C PRO A 807 -7.87 -8.22 -9.69
N GLN A 808 -8.84 -8.74 -10.45
CA GLN A 808 -10.12 -9.15 -9.92
C GLN A 808 -10.01 -10.58 -9.36
N ALA A 809 -10.19 -10.73 -8.05
CA ALA A 809 -10.21 -12.04 -7.41
C ALA A 809 -11.48 -12.81 -7.77
N SER A 810 -11.32 -14.10 -8.05
CA SER A 810 -12.41 -15.04 -8.28
C SER A 810 -13.17 -15.33 -6.99
N ASP A 811 -14.49 -15.39 -7.05
CA ASP A 811 -15.19 -16.38 -6.24
C ASP A 811 -16.40 -16.98 -6.96
N ARG A 812 -16.62 -18.28 -6.72
CA ARG A 812 -17.83 -19.03 -7.11
C ARG A 812 -18.66 -19.19 -5.84
N VAL A 813 -19.99 -19.16 -5.92
CA VAL A 813 -20.90 -20.10 -5.24
C VAL A 813 -22.36 -19.83 -5.61
N VAL A 814 -22.95 -20.81 -6.32
CA VAL A 814 -24.28 -21.45 -6.13
C VAL A 814 -25.53 -20.60 -5.84
N GLU A 815 -26.50 -20.64 -6.76
CA GLU A 815 -27.95 -20.37 -6.53
C GLU A 815 -28.60 -21.43 -5.61
N PRO A 816 -29.70 -21.10 -4.91
CA PRO A 816 -31.00 -21.58 -5.42
C PRO A 816 -32.17 -20.58 -5.35
N ALA A 817 -33.21 -20.92 -6.10
CA ALA A 817 -34.37 -20.11 -6.49
C ALA A 817 -35.52 -19.99 -5.45
N ASN A 818 -36.60 -19.34 -5.93
CA ASN A 818 -37.90 -19.01 -5.31
C ASN A 818 -37.90 -17.71 -4.47
N GLY A 819 -38.81 -16.74 -4.66
CA GLY A 819 -39.99 -16.67 -5.53
C GLY A 819 -41.18 -16.05 -4.78
N VAL A 820 -42.10 -15.39 -5.50
CA VAL A 820 -43.33 -14.69 -5.02
C VAL A 820 -43.16 -13.20 -4.67
N GLU A 821 -43.43 -12.36 -5.68
CA GLU A 821 -44.13 -11.06 -5.58
C GLU A 821 -45.68 -11.32 -5.55
N PRO A 822 -46.62 -10.35 -5.34
CA PRO A 822 -46.50 -8.91 -5.64
C PRO A 822 -47.20 -7.88 -4.71
N ALA A 823 -46.98 -6.59 -5.04
CA ALA A 823 -47.88 -5.42 -4.85
C ALA A 823 -48.14 -4.89 -3.41
N ALA A 824 -48.47 -3.62 -3.17
CA ALA A 824 -48.91 -2.57 -4.10
C ALA A 824 -48.54 -1.12 -3.66
N VAL A 825 -48.45 -0.22 -4.65
CA VAL A 825 -48.61 1.26 -4.61
C VAL A 825 -48.94 1.97 -3.29
N ALA A 826 -48.22 3.05 -2.98
CA ALA A 826 -48.58 4.42 -3.41
C ALA A 826 -47.63 5.50 -2.83
N ALA A 827 -47.31 6.52 -3.64
CA ALA A 827 -46.67 7.75 -3.17
C ALA A 827 -47.71 8.86 -3.00
N VAL A 828 -47.60 9.67 -1.93
CA VAL A 828 -48.37 10.92 -1.76
C VAL A 828 -47.44 12.02 -1.23
N ARG A 829 -47.65 13.24 -1.75
CA ARG A 829 -46.92 14.49 -1.44
C ARG A 829 -47.61 15.30 -0.33
N GLY A 830 -46.90 16.29 0.21
CA GLY A 830 -47.41 17.38 1.06
C GLY A 830 -46.45 17.62 2.23
N ASP A 831 -45.60 18.65 2.23
CA ASP A 831 -45.86 20.10 2.35
C ASP A 831 -46.32 20.54 3.74
N GLY A 832 -45.76 21.66 4.23
CA GLY A 832 -46.39 22.52 5.24
C GLY A 832 -45.72 22.60 6.63
N GLU A 833 -44.86 23.61 6.81
CA GLU A 833 -44.75 24.56 7.94
C GLU A 833 -45.09 24.16 9.40
N GLY A 834 -44.34 24.69 10.40
CA GLY A 834 -44.89 24.79 11.77
C GLY A 834 -43.98 24.99 13.00
N VAL A 835 -43.28 26.13 13.10
CA VAL A 835 -43.09 26.96 14.32
C VAL A 835 -42.84 26.33 15.73
N GLU A 836 -41.62 26.58 16.23
CA GLU A 836 -41.18 27.00 17.60
C GLU A 836 -41.76 26.49 18.96
N LYS A 837 -40.78 26.21 19.85
CA LYS A 837 -40.63 26.62 21.29
C LYS A 837 -41.18 25.78 22.47
N ARG A 838 -40.17 25.26 23.20
CA ARG A 838 -39.91 25.29 24.68
C ARG A 838 -40.45 24.18 25.60
N ASN A 839 -39.46 23.53 26.24
CA ASN A 839 -39.42 23.05 27.64
C ASN A 839 -40.40 21.90 28.04
N SER A 840 -40.00 20.83 28.74
CA SER A 840 -38.82 20.66 29.61
C SER A 840 -38.56 19.17 29.97
N LEU A 841 -37.43 18.93 30.68
CA LEU A 841 -37.12 17.76 31.53
C LEU A 841 -36.86 16.38 30.87
N GLY A 842 -35.57 16.10 30.65
CA GLY A 842 -34.88 15.14 31.54
C GLY A 842 -34.73 13.68 31.09
N ARG A 843 -33.55 13.32 30.59
CA ARG A 843 -32.62 12.33 31.21
C ARG A 843 -31.37 12.09 30.35
N SER A 844 -30.20 12.10 31.00
CA SER A 844 -28.92 11.69 30.42
C SER A 844 -28.47 10.33 30.98
N SER A 845 -27.95 9.45 30.12
CA SER A 845 -27.11 8.29 30.49
C SER A 845 -26.39 7.82 29.22
N ALA A 846 -25.08 8.05 29.04
CA ALA A 846 -23.97 7.35 29.71
C ALA A 846 -23.95 5.83 29.42
N ARG A 847 -23.03 5.43 28.52
CA ARG A 847 -22.64 4.03 28.22
C ARG A 847 -21.96 3.38 29.44
N PHE A 848 -22.04 2.06 29.53
CA PHE A 848 -21.44 1.22 30.57
C PHE A 848 -20.61 0.10 29.93
N VAL A 849 -19.43 -0.18 30.48
CA VAL A 849 -18.70 -1.46 30.36
C VAL A 849 -18.01 -1.70 31.72
N GLY A 850 -17.95 -2.94 32.21
CA GLY A 850 -17.07 -3.29 33.34
C GLY A 850 -17.60 -3.05 34.77
N GLY A 851 -18.91 -2.85 34.97
CA GLY A 851 -19.55 -3.08 36.28
C GLY A 851 -19.29 -2.07 37.42
N ARG A 852 -18.56 -0.96 37.23
CA ARG A 852 -18.49 0.11 38.23
C ARG A 852 -18.29 1.49 37.59
N ARG A 853 -19.12 2.48 37.95
CA ARG A 853 -18.93 3.90 37.59
C ARG A 853 -17.97 4.56 38.58
N VAL A 854 -17.03 5.36 38.09
CA VAL A 854 -16.28 6.35 38.88
C VAL A 854 -16.36 7.68 38.13
N ALA A 855 -16.71 8.75 38.85
CA ALA A 855 -16.87 10.09 38.29
C ALA A 855 -15.64 10.96 38.57
N ALA A 856 -15.34 11.89 37.65
CA ALA A 856 -14.33 12.92 37.87
C ALA A 856 -14.88 14.01 38.82
N PRO A 857 -14.14 14.42 39.87
CA PRO A 857 -14.52 15.54 40.74
C PRO A 857 -14.02 16.90 40.19
N PRO A 858 -14.73 18.01 40.47
CA PRO A 858 -14.35 19.37 40.08
C PRO A 858 -13.39 20.04 41.08
N ALA A 859 -12.80 21.17 40.68
CA ALA A 859 -11.86 21.95 41.49
C ALA A 859 -12.52 23.16 42.19
N SER A 860 -12.25 23.35 43.49
CA SER A 860 -12.17 24.68 44.16
C SER A 860 -11.78 24.60 45.64
N SER A 861 -10.91 25.54 46.10
CA SER A 861 -10.56 25.87 47.51
C SER A 861 -9.72 24.82 48.29
N SER A 862 -8.84 25.16 49.27
CA SER A 862 -8.60 26.45 49.97
C SER A 862 -7.16 26.62 50.54
N ALA A 863 -6.64 27.86 50.48
CA ALA A 863 -5.80 28.60 51.44
C ALA A 863 -4.59 27.99 52.21
N ALA A 864 -3.38 28.51 51.91
CA ALA A 864 -2.32 29.06 52.83
C ALA A 864 -0.98 29.19 52.06
N GLY A 865 -0.12 30.22 52.15
CA GLY A 865 -0.20 31.56 52.77
C GLY A 865 1.16 32.30 52.66
N GLY A 866 1.17 33.58 52.26
CA GLY A 866 2.38 34.44 52.14
C GLY A 866 3.10 34.37 50.77
N SER A 867 3.65 35.45 50.19
CA SER A 867 3.66 36.87 50.61
C SER A 867 4.06 37.84 49.46
N TYR A 868 3.53 39.08 49.52
CA TYR A 868 3.95 40.32 48.81
C TYR A 868 3.73 40.49 47.28
N ALA A 869 2.82 41.45 46.97
CA ALA A 869 2.92 42.59 46.01
C ALA A 869 3.22 42.37 44.49
N GLN A 870 2.73 43.17 43.54
CA GLN A 870 1.66 44.21 43.47
C GLN A 870 1.53 44.72 41.99
N GLN A 871 0.31 44.84 41.44
CA GLN A 871 -0.05 45.59 40.18
C GLN A 871 0.66 45.15 38.86
N GLU A 872 0.27 45.50 37.62
CA GLU A 872 -0.99 45.95 36.96
C GLU A 872 -0.81 45.77 35.43
N GLY A 873 -1.90 45.58 34.65
CA GLY A 873 -1.94 45.79 33.19
C GLY A 873 -1.08 44.84 32.30
N GLY A 874 -1.34 44.65 31.00
CA GLY A 874 -2.37 45.23 30.13
C GLY A 874 -1.78 45.71 28.79
N HIS A 875 -1.93 44.93 27.71
CA HIS A 875 -1.49 45.22 26.31
C HIS A 875 0.04 45.36 26.13
N GLY A 876 0.71 44.93 25.05
CA GLY A 876 0.31 44.54 23.71
C GLY A 876 1.38 45.03 22.71
N VAL A 877 1.97 44.09 21.94
CA VAL A 877 2.68 44.28 20.65
C VAL A 877 4.01 45.09 20.64
N THR A 878 5.12 44.44 20.27
CA THR A 878 5.93 44.70 19.03
C THR A 878 7.26 43.92 19.05
N LEU A 879 7.77 43.59 17.85
CA LEU A 879 9.09 42.96 17.62
C LEU A 879 10.17 44.03 17.43
N VAL A 880 11.36 43.83 18.00
CA VAL A 880 12.62 44.51 17.65
C VAL A 880 13.76 43.49 17.69
N ASP A 881 14.79 43.69 16.86
CA ASP A 881 15.80 42.70 16.48
C ASP A 881 17.21 43.02 17.05
N ALA A 882 18.03 41.96 17.23
CA ALA A 882 19.47 41.94 17.58
C ALA A 882 19.94 42.45 18.98
N PRO A 883 21.16 42.08 19.47
CA PRO A 883 22.14 41.08 19.00
C PRO A 883 22.47 39.97 20.06
N MET A 884 23.52 39.16 19.80
CA MET A 884 24.06 38.06 20.65
C MET A 884 25.05 38.52 21.73
N ASP A 885 25.54 37.54 22.53
CA ASP A 885 26.57 37.55 23.59
C ASP A 885 26.06 37.98 24.99
N ASP A 886 26.37 37.32 26.12
CA ASP A 886 27.30 36.20 26.42
C ASP A 886 26.62 34.86 26.79
#